data_AF-A0A9Q0IK63-F1
#
_entry.id   AF-A0A9Q0IK63-F1
#
_cell.length_a   1.000
_cell.length_b   1.000
_cell.length_c   1.000
_cell.angle_alpha   90.00
_cell.angle_beta   90.00
_cell.angle_gamma   90.00
#
_symmetry.space_group_name_H-M   'P 1'
#
loop_
_entity.id
_entity.type
_entity.pdbx_description
1 polymer ?
#
loop_
_entity_poly.entity_id
_entity_poly.type
_entity_poly.pdbx_seq_one_letter_code
_entity_poly.pdbx_strand_id
1 'polypeptide(L)'
;MRLKGSAAPGAVNPPSLLTLLGSRCRKRPHSSDEADERESFIKGKAAHHDLGNHALSGAMVEGCMSYQDLQASPEQRSIKKRFREGDASQKTPPEVATSRSSWIEDTFSKRECVKFIPSTRVLHRCVPVCHICQNLIRCCCGRLIGEHSGWDSCPPLSLITRPGQEVEECWSTECHTTASPTDAYGTVDFQDSAARVCRAKYVRVAVDSKAEAVLQLMLREWQMDRPKLLISVQGGSENLVLPPKVSQAFSKGLLTAALSTGAWILTDGINTGVSRYVGEAVKTFGSHNLRKRNTVGVTPWGMINNSNNDLVGKDVFRPYQHLGSPLSKRACLNNFHSHFLLVDDGTTGKYGCQQGFRRRLEKHIQQQRIHPRLNQGVPVVCVVVEGGPATVSTVLDYLSSEPPVPVFVFEGSGKAADLLAFLHKQTAMDRQVDAGLQEDFLTKIRNEFGVERTEASDIFGLLLSCMDYRLSITIFDSESVDQQATDSAILTSILKGTYVSPAGQLSMALAWDRADIAKEQILVYGQHWQRDSLEQAMLDALVMDRVPFVQLLIDNGMTMSSFLTVERLEELYNTPRVPTDSFLHHLVEDVKQSSLPRGYRVTVVDVGLVLEYLIGGAYQSTYTRKHFRAAHSLHIQNKGKARGSSGFLSKRRRRAVTTGPVRSPPRPHFFRTAQPYKYKVGWKHT
;
A
#
# COMPACT_ATOMS: atom_id res chain seq x y z
N MET A 1 -3.92 -58.19 -5.18
CA MET A 1 -3.69 -58.70 -6.55
C MET A 1 -3.19 -57.55 -7.42
N ARG A 2 -2.00 -57.70 -8.01
CA ARG A 2 -1.34 -56.72 -8.90
C ARG A 2 -2.14 -56.58 -10.20
N LEU A 3 -2.45 -55.34 -10.60
CA LEU A 3 -2.76 -55.02 -12.00
C LEU A 3 -1.64 -54.14 -12.55
N LYS A 4 -1.02 -54.65 -13.61
CA LYS A 4 0.16 -54.12 -14.30
C LYS A 4 -0.17 -52.81 -15.03
N GLY A 5 0.81 -51.91 -15.01
CA GLY A 5 0.76 -50.62 -15.70
C GLY A 5 0.78 -50.73 -17.22
N SER A 6 0.09 -49.78 -17.85
CA SER A 6 0.20 -49.46 -19.27
C SER A 6 1.04 -48.20 -19.42
N ALA A 7 2.11 -48.30 -20.19
CA ALA A 7 3.02 -47.19 -20.49
C ALA A 7 2.39 -46.21 -21.48
N ALA A 8 2.41 -44.91 -21.14
CA ALA A 8 2.03 -43.83 -22.04
C ALA A 8 3.14 -43.60 -23.10
N PRO A 9 2.80 -43.33 -24.37
CA PRO A 9 3.78 -42.91 -25.36
C PRO A 9 4.22 -41.48 -25.09
N GLY A 10 5.54 -41.24 -25.11
CA GLY A 10 6.17 -39.97 -24.79
C GLY A 10 5.67 -38.81 -25.64
N ALA A 11 5.09 -37.81 -24.97
CA ALA A 11 4.87 -36.49 -25.53
C ALA A 11 6.21 -35.73 -25.49
N VAL A 12 6.80 -35.50 -26.67
CA VAL A 12 7.95 -34.59 -26.81
C VAL A 12 7.41 -33.16 -26.73
N ASN A 13 7.68 -32.48 -25.62
CA ASN A 13 7.44 -31.05 -25.51
C ASN A 13 8.33 -30.30 -26.52
N PRO A 14 7.82 -29.33 -27.28
CA PRO A 14 8.69 -28.46 -28.09
C PRO A 14 9.62 -27.65 -27.17
N PRO A 15 10.89 -27.44 -27.55
CA PRO A 15 11.85 -26.75 -26.70
C PRO A 15 11.45 -25.29 -26.51
N SER A 16 11.63 -24.79 -25.28
CA SER A 16 11.50 -23.35 -25.01
C SER A 16 12.56 -22.58 -25.79
N LEU A 17 12.29 -21.32 -26.11
CA LEU A 17 13.22 -20.44 -26.84
C LEU A 17 14.56 -20.29 -26.10
N LEU A 18 14.56 -20.42 -24.77
CA LEU A 18 15.76 -20.49 -23.92
C LEU A 18 16.61 -21.74 -24.16
N THR A 19 15.98 -22.87 -24.50
CA THR A 19 16.65 -24.16 -24.73
C THR A 19 17.39 -24.18 -26.08
N LEU A 20 16.95 -23.37 -27.06
CA LEU A 20 17.63 -23.19 -28.35
C LEU A 20 18.85 -22.26 -28.27
N LEU A 21 18.95 -21.42 -27.23
CA LEU A 21 20.01 -20.43 -27.06
C LEU A 21 21.27 -20.98 -26.37
N GLY A 22 21.17 -22.12 -25.66
CA GLY A 22 22.29 -22.71 -24.92
C GLY A 22 23.39 -23.33 -25.79
N SER A 23 23.12 -23.59 -27.07
CA SER A 23 24.00 -24.38 -27.95
C SER A 23 24.91 -23.57 -28.87
N ARG A 24 24.95 -22.23 -28.79
CA ARG A 24 25.81 -21.41 -29.67
C ARG A 24 26.75 -20.41 -29.00
N CYS A 25 26.87 -20.38 -27.67
CA CYS A 25 27.92 -19.61 -27.00
C CYS A 25 29.15 -20.48 -26.69
N ARG A 26 29.98 -20.76 -27.70
CA ARG A 26 31.40 -21.11 -27.51
C ARG A 26 32.29 -20.29 -28.47
N LYS A 27 32.86 -19.23 -27.87
CA LYS A 27 34.16 -18.53 -28.04
C LYS A 27 34.87 -18.55 -29.42
N ARG A 28 35.32 -17.36 -29.84
CA ARG A 28 36.64 -17.16 -30.49
C ARG A 28 37.65 -16.60 -29.47
N PRO A 29 38.97 -16.88 -29.61
CA PRO A 29 39.97 -16.61 -28.58
C PRO A 29 40.73 -15.29 -28.80
N HIS A 30 41.18 -14.66 -27.71
CA HIS A 30 42.42 -13.87 -27.70
C HIS A 30 43.20 -14.20 -26.42
N SER A 31 44.52 -14.27 -26.62
CA SER A 31 45.66 -14.64 -25.76
C SER A 31 45.77 -13.82 -24.46
N SER A 32 46.04 -14.49 -23.33
CA SER A 32 47.29 -14.46 -22.50
C SER A 32 47.47 -13.11 -21.77
N ASP A 33 47.63 -13.03 -20.43
CA ASP A 33 48.65 -13.68 -19.62
C ASP A 33 48.19 -14.06 -18.19
N GLU A 34 49.08 -14.82 -17.55
CA GLU A 34 49.06 -15.62 -16.32
C GLU A 34 48.75 -14.89 -15.00
N ALA A 35 48.19 -15.63 -14.02
CA ALA A 35 48.88 -16.00 -12.78
C ALA A 35 47.98 -16.86 -11.87
N ASP A 36 48.53 -18.00 -11.44
CA ASP A 36 48.03 -18.99 -10.49
C ASP A 36 47.83 -18.44 -9.07
N GLU A 37 46.87 -19.00 -8.32
CA GLU A 37 47.18 -19.84 -7.15
C GLU A 37 45.93 -20.56 -6.60
N ARG A 38 46.13 -21.82 -6.24
CA ARG A 38 45.17 -22.80 -5.74
C ARG A 38 45.22 -22.90 -4.22
N GLU A 39 44.27 -23.69 -3.71
CA GLU A 39 44.21 -24.40 -2.41
C GLU A 39 43.35 -23.73 -1.32
N SER A 40 42.55 -24.42 -0.51
CA SER A 40 42.17 -25.84 -0.43
C SER A 40 40.96 -25.99 0.51
N PHE A 41 40.25 -27.10 0.33
CA PHE A 41 39.21 -27.67 1.21
C PHE A 41 39.78 -28.12 2.55
N ILE A 42 39.06 -27.93 3.68
CA ILE A 42 38.94 -28.96 4.76
C ILE A 42 37.54 -28.94 5.41
N LYS A 43 36.94 -30.14 5.49
CA LYS A 43 35.78 -30.55 6.31
C LYS A 43 36.26 -31.04 7.69
N GLY A 44 35.45 -30.85 8.74
CA GLY A 44 35.46 -31.66 9.98
C GLY A 44 34.59 -31.01 11.06
N LYS A 45 33.35 -31.48 11.30
CA LYS A 45 32.89 -32.54 12.22
C LYS A 45 32.86 -32.14 13.71
N ALA A 46 31.73 -32.50 14.32
CA ALA A 46 31.22 -32.21 15.64
C ALA A 46 31.92 -32.91 16.81
N ALA A 47 31.77 -32.36 18.03
CA ALA A 47 31.52 -33.13 19.26
C ALA A 47 30.98 -32.23 20.41
N HIS A 48 30.11 -32.84 21.21
CA HIS A 48 29.51 -32.42 22.48
C HIS A 48 30.52 -31.99 23.57
N HIS A 49 30.08 -31.14 24.51
CA HIS A 49 30.16 -31.43 25.95
C HIS A 49 29.25 -30.49 26.78
N ASP A 50 28.56 -31.11 27.73
CA ASP A 50 27.70 -30.56 28.80
C ASP A 50 28.49 -30.07 30.03
N LEU A 51 27.72 -29.46 30.96
CA LEU A 51 27.98 -29.07 32.37
C LEU A 51 28.24 -27.56 32.54
N GLY A 52 27.59 -26.81 33.44
CA GLY A 52 26.63 -27.09 34.51
C GLY A 52 26.41 -25.81 35.36
N ASN A 53 25.23 -25.73 35.97
CA ASN A 53 24.74 -24.86 37.07
C ASN A 53 25.66 -23.80 37.74
N HIS A 54 25.10 -22.62 38.01
CA HIS A 54 24.81 -22.14 39.39
C HIS A 54 23.91 -20.89 39.41
N ALA A 55 23.10 -20.81 40.46
CA ALA A 55 22.06 -19.83 40.75
C ALA A 55 22.49 -18.76 41.79
N LEU A 56 21.54 -17.85 42.11
CA LEU A 56 21.44 -16.87 43.22
C LEU A 56 21.83 -15.42 42.81
N SER A 57 20.93 -14.43 42.81
CA SER A 57 20.08 -13.81 43.86
C SER A 57 20.81 -12.72 44.68
N GLY A 58 20.15 -11.56 44.85
CA GLY A 58 20.53 -10.44 45.73
C GLY A 58 20.76 -9.14 44.95
N ALA A 59 19.77 -8.25 44.76
CA ALA A 59 19.18 -7.29 45.71
C ALA A 59 20.08 -6.08 46.05
N MET A 60 19.59 -4.90 45.63
CA MET A 60 19.72 -3.55 46.19
C MET A 60 21.11 -2.99 46.56
N VAL A 61 21.38 -1.75 46.14
CA VAL A 61 21.39 -0.54 46.99
C VAL A 61 21.83 0.68 46.16
N GLU A 62 21.16 1.80 46.43
CA GLU A 62 21.39 3.16 45.94
C GLU A 62 22.82 3.68 46.24
N GLY A 63 23.30 4.60 45.41
CA GLY A 63 24.57 5.29 45.67
C GLY A 63 24.84 6.41 44.67
N CYS A 64 24.14 7.53 44.84
CA CYS A 64 24.52 8.81 44.26
C CYS A 64 25.80 9.31 44.94
N MET A 65 26.91 9.51 44.22
CA MET A 65 27.89 10.56 44.52
C MET A 65 28.70 10.93 43.27
N SER A 66 28.65 12.22 42.97
CA SER A 66 29.54 13.01 42.13
C SER A 66 31.00 12.93 42.59
N TYR A 67 31.96 12.98 41.66
CA TYR A 67 33.23 13.70 41.82
C TYR A 67 33.86 14.02 40.45
N GLN A 68 34.37 15.25 40.32
CA GLN A 68 35.04 15.82 39.17
C GLN A 68 36.53 15.44 39.08
N ASP A 69 37.03 15.56 37.85
CA ASP A 69 38.40 15.88 37.40
C ASP A 69 39.57 14.90 37.61
N LEU A 70 40.15 14.47 36.48
CA LEU A 70 41.58 14.69 36.16
C LEU A 70 41.87 14.40 34.66
N GLN A 71 42.75 15.24 34.12
CA GLN A 71 43.16 15.43 32.72
C GLN A 71 44.07 14.32 32.17
N ALA A 72 44.07 14.12 30.83
CA ALA A 72 45.25 14.33 29.95
C ALA A 72 45.19 13.56 28.60
N SER A 73 44.97 14.36 27.53
CA SER A 73 45.53 14.37 26.15
C SER A 73 45.50 13.15 25.17
N PRO A 74 45.34 13.43 23.85
CA PRO A 74 45.18 12.43 22.78
C PRO A 74 46.39 12.30 21.82
N GLU A 75 46.57 11.13 21.20
CA GLU A 75 47.47 10.94 20.06
C GLU A 75 46.73 11.08 18.71
N GLN A 76 47.07 12.12 17.95
CA GLN A 76 46.71 12.28 16.53
C GLN A 76 47.93 11.98 15.65
N ARG A 77 47.82 11.00 14.75
CA ARG A 77 48.77 10.81 13.63
C ARG A 77 48.27 11.55 12.39
N SER A 78 49.05 12.56 12.00
CA SER A 78 48.85 13.41 10.82
C SER A 78 49.65 12.85 9.63
N ILE A 79 49.02 12.67 8.47
CA ILE A 79 49.72 12.40 7.18
C ILE A 79 49.46 13.59 6.25
N LYS A 80 50.54 14.34 5.99
CA LYS A 80 50.65 15.51 5.11
C LYS A 80 50.50 15.09 3.64
N LYS A 81 49.63 15.76 2.87
CA LYS A 81 49.70 15.82 1.40
C LYS A 81 50.28 17.18 0.97
N ARG A 82 51.36 17.13 0.19
CA ARG A 82 52.05 18.28 -0.42
C ARG A 82 51.20 18.89 -1.54
N PHE A 83 51.08 20.23 -1.51
CA PHE A 83 50.65 21.06 -2.63
C PHE A 83 51.81 21.30 -3.60
N ARG A 84 51.50 21.40 -4.89
CA ARG A 84 52.36 21.96 -5.96
C ARG A 84 51.55 23.11 -6.58
N GLU A 85 52.11 24.31 -6.53
CA GLU A 85 51.57 25.53 -7.15
C GLU A 85 51.81 25.54 -8.66
N GLY A 86 50.91 26.20 -9.39
CA GLY A 86 51.08 26.49 -10.81
C GLY A 86 49.83 27.08 -11.45
N ASP A 87 49.77 28.42 -11.40
CA ASP A 87 49.37 29.32 -12.48
C ASP A 87 47.99 30.01 -12.44
N ALA A 88 48.06 31.33 -12.62
CA ALA A 88 47.00 32.30 -12.43
C ALA A 88 46.31 32.63 -13.75
N SER A 89 44.97 32.58 -13.77
CA SER A 89 44.16 33.31 -14.75
C SER A 89 42.86 33.78 -14.12
N GLN A 90 42.61 35.07 -14.32
CA GLN A 90 41.54 35.89 -13.76
C GLN A 90 40.15 35.26 -13.94
N LYS A 91 39.39 35.12 -12.85
CA LYS A 91 37.93 34.93 -12.87
C LYS A 91 37.26 35.87 -11.88
N THR A 92 36.24 36.54 -12.40
CA THR A 92 35.24 37.40 -11.77
C THR A 92 34.68 36.82 -10.46
N PRO A 93 34.20 37.65 -9.51
CA PRO A 93 33.65 37.16 -8.25
C PRO A 93 32.40 36.31 -8.52
N PRO A 94 32.16 35.22 -7.76
CA PRO A 94 30.99 34.40 -7.96
C PRO A 94 29.75 35.18 -7.52
N GLU A 95 28.76 35.26 -8.42
CA GLU A 95 27.39 35.55 -8.08
C GLU A 95 26.96 34.67 -6.89
N VAL A 96 26.28 35.30 -5.93
CA VAL A 96 25.61 34.63 -4.83
C VAL A 96 24.66 33.59 -5.42
N ALA A 97 25.04 32.33 -5.37
CA ALA A 97 24.15 31.22 -5.67
C ALA A 97 23.08 31.22 -4.57
N THR A 98 21.95 31.88 -4.82
CA THR A 98 20.72 31.65 -4.08
C THR A 98 20.43 30.16 -4.12
N SER A 99 20.51 29.49 -2.97
CA SER A 99 20.15 28.07 -2.85
C SER A 99 18.74 27.90 -3.40
N ARG A 100 18.57 27.13 -4.47
CA ARG A 100 17.23 26.71 -4.92
C ARG A 100 16.53 26.05 -3.73
N SER A 101 15.38 26.60 -3.32
CA SER A 101 14.52 25.96 -2.33
C SER A 101 14.16 24.54 -2.80
N SER A 102 14.11 23.59 -1.87
CA SER A 102 13.71 22.23 -2.23
C SER A 102 12.22 22.20 -2.62
N TRP A 103 11.83 21.28 -3.51
CA TRP A 103 10.42 21.11 -3.90
C TRP A 103 9.48 20.91 -2.70
N ILE A 104 9.99 20.30 -1.63
CA ILE A 104 9.26 20.08 -0.37
C ILE A 104 8.93 21.43 0.30
N GLU A 105 9.89 22.35 0.37
CA GLU A 105 9.69 23.69 0.97
C GLU A 105 8.71 24.55 0.16
N ASP A 106 8.74 24.42 -1.16
CA ASP A 106 7.84 25.16 -2.06
C ASP A 106 6.41 24.61 -2.02
N THR A 107 6.24 23.33 -1.66
CA THR A 107 4.96 22.62 -1.74
C THR A 107 4.24 22.52 -0.39
N PHE A 108 4.98 22.32 0.70
CA PHE A 108 4.41 22.06 2.02
C PHE A 108 4.67 23.20 2.99
N SER A 109 3.64 23.52 3.77
CA SER A 109 3.68 24.52 4.83
C SER A 109 3.58 23.88 6.22
N LYS A 110 3.97 24.65 7.24
CA LYS A 110 3.63 24.44 8.66
C LYS A 110 2.59 25.46 9.10
N ARG A 111 1.94 25.22 10.24
CA ARG A 111 0.94 26.12 10.86
C ARG A 111 1.44 26.63 12.21
N GLU A 112 1.28 27.92 12.44
CA GLU A 112 1.63 28.56 13.72
C GLU A 112 0.49 29.43 14.23
N CYS A 113 0.13 29.29 15.50
CA CYS A 113 -0.96 30.07 16.10
C CYS A 113 -0.53 31.52 16.36
N VAL A 114 -1.24 32.47 15.77
CA VAL A 114 -0.91 33.91 15.82
C VAL A 114 -1.86 34.73 16.68
N LYS A 115 -3.01 34.17 17.09
CA LYS A 115 -4.01 34.84 17.93
C LYS A 115 -4.35 34.00 19.15
N PHE A 116 -4.43 34.62 20.33
CA PHE A 116 -4.80 33.93 21.57
C PHE A 116 -6.25 34.08 21.86
N ILE A 117 -6.85 32.92 22.05
CA ILE A 117 -8.21 32.77 22.51
C ILE A 117 -8.10 31.94 23.79
N PRO A 118 -8.47 32.47 24.95
CA PRO A 118 -8.37 31.73 26.21
C PRO A 118 -9.26 30.48 26.15
N SER A 119 -8.70 29.31 26.51
CA SER A 119 -9.45 28.05 26.53
C SER A 119 -10.55 28.01 27.60
N THR A 120 -10.34 28.75 28.68
CA THR A 120 -11.32 28.94 29.76
C THR A 120 -11.40 30.41 30.12
N ARG A 121 -12.61 30.96 30.10
CA ARG A 121 -12.89 32.33 30.56
C ARG A 121 -12.97 32.44 32.09
N VAL A 122 -12.87 31.32 32.82
CA VAL A 122 -12.82 31.32 34.29
C VAL A 122 -11.51 31.95 34.73
N LEU A 123 -11.57 33.24 35.07
CA LEU A 123 -10.49 33.93 35.77
C LEU A 123 -10.16 33.13 37.03
N HIS A 124 -8.90 32.74 37.16
CA HIS A 124 -8.38 32.19 38.41
C HIS A 124 -8.69 33.20 39.53
N ARG A 125 -9.26 32.77 40.67
CA ARG A 125 -9.74 33.63 41.78
C ARG A 125 -8.64 34.46 42.49
N CYS A 126 -7.44 34.53 41.91
CA CYS A 126 -6.36 35.37 42.40
C CYS A 126 -6.60 36.85 42.03
N VAL A 127 -5.91 37.73 42.75
CA VAL A 127 -5.93 39.18 42.54
C VAL A 127 -5.69 39.49 41.05
N PRO A 128 -6.42 40.44 40.44
CA PRO A 128 -6.10 40.92 39.10
C PRO A 128 -4.61 41.29 39.11
N VAL A 129 -3.82 40.82 38.13
CA VAL A 129 -2.35 41.05 38.02
C VAL A 129 -1.43 39.99 38.69
N CYS A 130 -1.91 38.80 39.09
CA CYS A 130 -0.97 37.71 39.44
C CYS A 130 -0.22 37.19 38.20
N HIS A 131 1.04 37.60 38.00
CA HIS A 131 1.87 37.18 36.86
C HIS A 131 2.09 35.67 36.79
N ILE A 132 2.14 34.97 37.94
CA ILE A 132 2.27 33.51 37.97
C ILE A 132 1.03 32.85 37.38
N CYS A 133 -0.17 33.30 37.77
CA CYS A 133 -1.43 32.74 37.27
C CYS A 133 -1.72 33.15 35.81
N GLN A 134 -1.28 34.34 35.39
CA GLN A 134 -1.41 34.79 34.00
C GLN A 134 -0.60 33.91 33.03
N ASN A 135 0.61 33.50 33.42
CA ASN A 135 1.44 32.60 32.62
C ASN A 135 0.93 31.15 32.55
N LEU A 136 -0.07 30.80 33.37
CA LEU A 136 -0.72 29.48 33.35
C LEU A 136 -1.97 29.44 32.47
N ILE A 137 -2.39 30.58 31.89
CA ILE A 137 -3.56 30.63 31.01
C ILE A 137 -3.21 29.98 29.67
N ARG A 138 -4.01 28.99 29.28
CA ARG A 138 -3.86 28.28 28.01
C ARG A 138 -4.70 28.94 26.92
N CYS A 139 -4.11 29.05 25.75
CA CYS A 139 -4.83 29.32 24.51
C CYS A 139 -5.64 28.09 24.11
N CYS A 140 -6.69 28.28 23.33
CA CYS A 140 -7.39 27.22 22.62
C CYS A 140 -6.46 26.39 21.72
N CYS A 141 -5.30 26.91 21.29
CA CYS A 141 -4.31 26.09 20.58
C CYS A 141 -3.53 25.12 21.50
N GLY A 142 -3.67 25.23 22.83
CA GLY A 142 -3.03 24.38 23.84
C GLY A 142 -1.73 24.95 24.44
N ARG A 143 -1.14 25.96 23.79
CA ARG A 143 0.04 26.70 24.27
C ARG A 143 -0.31 27.64 25.42
N LEU A 144 0.67 27.90 26.29
CA LEU A 144 0.57 28.94 27.32
C LEU A 144 0.73 30.32 26.69
N ILE A 145 0.20 31.37 27.34
CA ILE A 145 0.30 32.75 26.83
C ILE A 145 1.76 33.17 26.54
N GLY A 146 2.70 32.80 27.41
CA GLY A 146 4.13 33.10 27.25
C GLY A 146 4.84 32.26 26.18
N GLU A 147 4.17 31.25 25.61
CA GLU A 147 4.71 30.43 24.51
C GLU A 147 4.33 30.99 23.12
N HIS A 148 3.54 32.07 23.05
CA HIS A 148 3.23 32.76 21.81
C HIS A 148 4.31 33.79 21.47
N SER A 149 4.86 33.71 20.25
CA SER A 149 5.88 34.64 19.76
C SER A 149 5.28 36.03 19.56
N GLY A 150 5.85 37.06 20.21
CA GLY A 150 5.51 38.47 19.97
C GLY A 150 4.54 39.11 20.97
N TRP A 151 4.23 38.49 22.11
CA TRP A 151 3.37 39.08 23.17
C TRP A 151 4.10 39.41 24.47
N ASP A 152 5.38 39.79 24.37
CA ASP A 152 6.21 40.14 25.53
C ASP A 152 5.77 41.42 26.28
N SER A 153 4.60 42.01 26.02
CA SER A 153 4.11 43.16 26.78
C SER A 153 2.58 43.26 26.77
N CYS A 154 1.98 42.97 27.94
CA CYS A 154 0.57 43.09 28.32
C CYS A 154 -0.40 41.96 27.90
N PRO A 155 -1.21 41.42 28.86
CA PRO A 155 -2.35 40.58 28.52
C PRO A 155 -3.33 41.37 27.66
N PRO A 156 -4.02 40.72 26.70
CA PRO A 156 -4.93 41.44 25.81
C PRO A 156 -6.06 42.06 26.63
N LEU A 157 -6.48 43.28 26.24
CA LEU A 157 -7.67 43.96 26.77
C LEU A 157 -8.95 43.10 26.68
N SER A 158 -8.93 41.98 25.95
CA SER A 158 -9.98 40.96 25.91
C SER A 158 -10.11 40.11 27.18
N LEU A 159 -9.16 40.18 28.11
CA LEU A 159 -9.36 39.69 29.48
C LEU A 159 -10.05 40.75 30.37
N ILE A 160 -10.26 41.95 29.85
CA ILE A 160 -10.91 43.09 30.49
C ILE A 160 -12.11 43.54 29.65
N THR A 161 -13.00 42.62 29.27
CA THR A 161 -14.24 43.02 28.57
C THR A 161 -15.38 43.28 29.56
N ARG A 162 -16.00 44.46 29.42
CA ARG A 162 -17.19 44.89 30.17
C ARG A 162 -18.40 44.01 29.81
N PRO A 163 -19.33 43.77 30.75
CA PRO A 163 -20.52 42.96 30.46
C PRO A 163 -21.38 43.68 29.41
N GLY A 164 -21.70 43.01 28.29
CA GLY A 164 -22.80 43.45 27.42
C GLY A 164 -22.64 43.30 25.91
N GLN A 165 -21.47 42.94 25.37
CA GLN A 165 -21.31 42.87 23.90
C GLN A 165 -20.17 41.95 23.47
N GLU A 166 -20.42 40.65 23.24
CA GLU A 166 -19.47 39.80 22.53
C GLU A 166 -20.18 38.73 21.70
N VAL A 167 -19.83 38.65 20.41
CA VAL A 167 -19.95 37.43 19.62
C VAL A 167 -18.83 36.52 20.10
N GLU A 168 -19.16 35.31 20.56
CA GLU A 168 -18.20 34.33 21.06
C GLU A 168 -17.30 33.85 19.91
N GLU A 169 -16.08 34.36 19.83
CA GLU A 169 -15.11 33.97 18.80
C GLU A 169 -14.48 32.60 19.13
N CYS A 170 -14.84 31.58 18.35
CA CYS A 170 -14.28 30.23 18.48
C CYS A 170 -12.96 30.09 17.73
N TRP A 171 -11.97 29.46 18.35
CA TRP A 171 -10.68 29.18 17.72
C TRP A 171 -10.83 28.21 16.55
N SER A 172 -10.14 28.51 15.46
CA SER A 172 -10.11 27.73 14.22
C SER A 172 -8.73 27.86 13.57
N THR A 173 -8.27 26.78 12.93
CA THR A 173 -6.98 26.79 12.21
C THR A 173 -6.95 27.85 11.12
N GLU A 174 -8.05 28.05 10.39
CA GLU A 174 -8.11 28.98 9.26
C GLU A 174 -7.93 30.45 9.68
N CYS A 175 -8.58 30.87 10.77
CA CYS A 175 -8.60 32.28 11.18
C CYS A 175 -7.49 32.64 12.17
N HIS A 176 -6.95 31.67 12.91
CA HIS A 176 -6.09 31.92 14.07
C HIS A 176 -4.66 31.39 13.89
N THR A 177 -4.34 30.83 12.73
CA THR A 177 -2.99 30.38 12.39
C THR A 177 -2.48 31.03 11.12
N THR A 178 -1.16 31.13 10.99
CA THR A 178 -0.49 31.53 9.75
C THR A 178 0.28 30.35 9.19
N ALA A 179 0.27 30.22 7.86
CA ALA A 179 1.04 29.21 7.14
C ALA A 179 2.38 29.80 6.70
N SER A 180 3.46 29.03 6.89
CA SER A 180 4.80 29.35 6.36
C SER A 180 5.43 28.08 5.77
N PRO A 181 6.47 28.17 4.92
CA PRO A 181 7.16 26.98 4.41
C PRO A 181 7.58 26.03 5.53
N THR A 182 7.49 24.71 5.27
CA THR A 182 7.87 23.70 6.25
C THR A 182 9.37 23.76 6.55
N ASP A 183 9.72 23.55 7.82
CA ASP A 183 11.09 23.59 8.34
C ASP A 183 11.52 22.25 8.96
N ALA A 184 10.71 21.20 8.83
CA ALA A 184 10.91 19.92 9.51
C ALA A 184 10.67 18.77 8.53
N TYR A 185 11.74 18.30 7.89
CA TYR A 185 11.71 17.13 7.03
C TYR A 185 13.10 16.49 6.90
N GLY A 186 13.13 15.20 6.59
CA GLY A 186 14.38 14.48 6.38
C GLY A 186 14.26 13.01 6.75
N THR A 187 15.24 12.50 7.49
CA THR A 187 15.32 11.10 7.94
C THR A 187 15.55 11.02 9.43
N VAL A 188 14.69 10.28 10.13
CA VAL A 188 14.86 9.92 11.54
C VAL A 188 15.63 8.60 11.61
N ASP A 189 16.60 8.53 12.51
CA ASP A 189 17.30 7.30 12.90
C ASP A 189 16.92 6.94 14.34
N PHE A 190 16.16 5.87 14.50
CA PHE A 190 15.75 5.41 15.81
C PHE A 190 16.90 4.68 16.47
N GLN A 191 17.34 5.18 17.62
CA GLN A 191 18.36 4.51 18.42
C GLN A 191 17.75 3.25 19.06
N ASP A 192 17.91 2.10 18.40
CA ASP A 192 17.53 0.78 18.92
C ASP A 192 18.78 0.08 19.48
N SER A 193 18.68 -0.41 20.71
CA SER A 193 19.75 -1.14 21.41
C SER A 193 20.17 -2.43 20.69
N ALA A 194 19.32 -2.94 19.78
CA ALA A 194 19.49 -4.24 19.13
C ALA A 194 20.30 -4.23 17.80
N ALA A 195 21.20 -3.26 17.58
CA ALA A 195 22.04 -3.14 16.37
C ALA A 195 21.28 -3.08 15.02
N ARG A 196 19.97 -2.83 15.04
CA ARG A 196 19.14 -2.67 13.85
C ARG A 196 19.07 -1.21 13.44
N VAL A 197 19.36 -0.95 12.16
CA VAL A 197 19.22 0.38 11.58
C VAL A 197 17.75 0.62 11.25
N CYS A 198 17.03 1.24 12.19
CA CYS A 198 15.63 1.62 12.05
C CYS A 198 15.55 3.07 11.59
N ARG A 199 15.45 3.28 10.27
CA ARG A 199 15.37 4.62 9.66
C ARG A 199 14.01 4.86 9.04
N ALA A 200 13.49 6.08 9.23
CA ALA A 200 12.22 6.49 8.64
C ALA A 200 12.34 7.86 7.96
N LYS A 201 11.66 8.04 6.83
CA LYS A 201 11.49 9.36 6.22
C LYS A 201 10.36 10.11 6.91
N TYR A 202 10.49 11.42 7.06
CA TYR A 202 9.43 12.23 7.67
C TYR A 202 9.31 13.61 7.04
N VAL A 203 8.12 14.18 7.13
CA VAL A 203 7.83 15.57 6.76
C VAL A 203 6.74 16.13 7.69
N ARG A 204 6.89 17.39 8.10
CA ARG A 204 5.83 18.19 8.72
C ARG A 204 5.00 18.86 7.64
N VAL A 205 3.69 18.65 7.67
CA VAL A 205 2.73 19.14 6.67
C VAL A 205 1.55 19.81 7.35
N ALA A 206 1.09 20.93 6.80
CA ALA A 206 -0.10 21.60 7.29
C ALA A 206 -1.35 20.71 7.09
N VAL A 207 -2.30 20.80 8.02
CA VAL A 207 -3.55 20.01 8.04
C VAL A 207 -4.37 20.15 6.76
N ASP A 208 -4.24 21.26 6.03
CA ASP A 208 -4.93 21.59 4.79
C ASP A 208 -4.12 21.27 3.51
N SER A 209 -2.96 20.61 3.65
CA SER A 209 -2.14 20.18 2.51
C SER A 209 -2.95 19.29 1.54
N LYS A 210 -2.72 19.47 0.25
CA LYS A 210 -3.42 18.75 -0.83
C LYS A 210 -2.95 17.29 -0.90
N ALA A 211 -3.90 16.35 -0.96
CA ALA A 211 -3.62 14.92 -1.03
C ALA A 211 -2.77 14.50 -2.25
N GLU A 212 -2.95 15.17 -3.40
CA GLU A 212 -2.13 14.99 -4.62
C GLU A 212 -0.64 15.24 -4.35
N ALA A 213 -0.32 16.34 -3.67
CA ALA A 213 1.06 16.69 -3.34
C ALA A 213 1.68 15.67 -2.36
N VAL A 214 0.90 15.21 -1.37
CA VAL A 214 1.33 14.17 -0.43
C VAL A 214 1.59 12.86 -1.14
N LEU A 215 0.72 12.43 -2.06
CA LEU A 215 0.94 11.23 -2.84
C LEU A 215 2.15 11.36 -3.78
N GLN A 216 2.35 12.54 -4.38
CA GLN A 216 3.54 12.84 -5.18
C GLN A 216 4.82 12.72 -4.35
N LEU A 217 4.84 13.26 -3.14
CA LEU A 217 5.95 13.09 -2.20
C LEU A 217 6.25 11.61 -1.97
N MET A 218 5.24 10.81 -1.63
CA MET A 218 5.40 9.39 -1.34
C MET A 218 5.94 8.60 -2.54
N LEU A 219 5.41 8.83 -3.74
CA LEU A 219 5.79 8.07 -4.93
C LEU A 219 7.07 8.56 -5.61
N ARG A 220 7.35 9.87 -5.61
CA ARG A 220 8.49 10.46 -6.35
C ARG A 220 9.68 10.75 -5.44
N GLU A 221 9.46 11.53 -4.38
CA GLU A 221 10.54 11.96 -3.49
C GLU A 221 11.00 10.83 -2.55
N TRP A 222 10.05 10.06 -2.01
CA TRP A 222 10.35 8.90 -1.17
C TRP A 222 10.53 7.60 -1.96
N GLN A 223 10.22 7.60 -3.26
CA GLN A 223 10.34 6.44 -4.15
C GLN A 223 9.60 5.19 -3.64
N MET A 224 8.45 5.38 -2.99
CA MET A 224 7.62 4.27 -2.56
C MET A 224 6.97 3.57 -3.76
N ASP A 225 6.92 2.23 -3.69
CA ASP A 225 6.18 1.43 -4.66
C ASP A 225 4.69 1.76 -4.60
N ARG A 226 4.01 1.80 -5.75
CA ARG A 226 2.56 2.05 -5.80
C ARG A 226 1.80 0.95 -5.05
N PRO A 227 0.84 1.32 -4.16
CA PRO A 227 0.10 0.34 -3.40
C PRO A 227 -0.86 -0.44 -4.29
N LYS A 228 -0.95 -1.75 -4.08
CA LYS A 228 -2.05 -2.56 -4.66
C LYS A 228 -3.26 -2.70 -3.75
N LEU A 229 -3.09 -2.28 -2.50
CA LEU A 229 -4.07 -2.30 -1.43
C LEU A 229 -3.66 -1.25 -0.39
N LEU A 230 -4.62 -0.59 0.24
CA LEU A 230 -4.40 0.28 1.39
C LEU A 230 -5.11 -0.29 2.61
N ILE A 231 -4.36 -0.58 3.67
CA ILE A 231 -4.89 -1.04 4.95
C ILE A 231 -4.82 0.11 5.94
N SER A 232 -5.98 0.69 6.28
CA SER A 232 -6.10 1.76 7.25
C SER A 232 -6.43 1.16 8.62
N VAL A 233 -5.47 1.17 9.55
CA VAL A 233 -5.66 0.60 10.89
C VAL A 233 -6.19 1.67 11.83
N GLN A 234 -7.32 1.39 12.47
CA GLN A 234 -7.99 2.21 13.46
C GLN A 234 -8.07 1.45 14.79
N GLY A 235 -7.98 2.17 15.91
CA GLY A 235 -8.08 1.54 17.22
C GLY A 235 -7.69 2.45 18.37
N GLY A 236 -7.51 1.86 19.55
CA GLY A 236 -7.12 2.60 20.76
C GLY A 236 -5.75 3.26 20.62
N SER A 237 -5.65 4.52 21.05
CA SER A 237 -4.39 5.29 21.10
C SER A 237 -3.63 5.12 22.42
N GLU A 238 -4.29 4.58 23.45
CA GLU A 238 -3.75 4.37 24.80
C GLU A 238 -3.10 2.98 24.96
N ASN A 239 -2.55 2.67 26.13
CA ASN A 239 -1.93 1.37 26.39
C ASN A 239 -2.98 0.25 26.42
N LEU A 240 -3.14 -0.41 25.28
CA LEU A 240 -3.97 -1.58 25.07
C LEU A 240 -3.19 -2.87 25.42
N VAL A 241 -3.89 -3.83 26.02
CA VAL A 241 -3.40 -5.21 26.18
C VAL A 241 -4.34 -6.16 25.44
N LEU A 242 -3.94 -6.58 24.25
CA LEU A 242 -4.69 -7.56 23.45
C LEU A 242 -4.51 -8.97 23.99
N PRO A 243 -5.56 -9.81 23.99
CA PRO A 243 -5.43 -11.25 24.24
C PRO A 243 -4.39 -11.88 23.28
N PRO A 244 -3.56 -12.84 23.74
CA PRO A 244 -2.45 -13.37 22.94
C PRO A 244 -2.87 -13.91 21.57
N LYS A 245 -4.00 -14.62 21.49
CA LYS A 245 -4.53 -15.16 20.23
C LYS A 245 -4.95 -14.05 19.25
N VAL A 246 -5.68 -13.05 19.74
CA VAL A 246 -6.11 -11.88 18.94
C VAL A 246 -4.87 -11.12 18.46
N SER A 247 -3.91 -10.86 19.35
CA SER A 247 -2.64 -10.20 19.02
C SER A 247 -1.86 -10.94 17.94
N GLN A 248 -1.76 -12.28 18.04
CA GLN A 248 -1.07 -13.10 17.06
C GLN A 248 -1.80 -13.12 15.72
N ALA A 249 -3.13 -13.30 15.72
CA ALA A 249 -3.95 -13.30 14.52
C ALA A 249 -3.88 -11.94 13.80
N PHE A 250 -4.04 -10.84 14.54
CA PHE A 250 -3.89 -9.49 14.02
C PHE A 250 -2.49 -9.26 13.43
N SER A 251 -1.44 -9.52 14.21
CA SER A 251 -0.07 -9.24 13.81
C SER A 251 0.37 -10.04 12.58
N LYS A 252 0.10 -11.35 12.59
CA LYS A 252 0.46 -12.25 11.49
C LYS A 252 -0.41 -11.99 10.26
N GLY A 253 -1.72 -11.84 10.44
CA GLY A 253 -2.68 -11.61 9.37
C GLY A 253 -2.43 -10.30 8.64
N LEU A 254 -2.27 -9.20 9.38
CA LEU A 254 -2.00 -7.88 8.83
C LEU A 254 -0.72 -7.87 7.98
N LEU A 255 0.38 -8.40 8.52
CA LEU A 255 1.66 -8.40 7.81
C LEU A 255 1.67 -9.36 6.63
N THR A 256 1.04 -10.53 6.75
CA THR A 256 0.93 -11.49 5.65
C THR A 256 0.09 -10.90 4.51
N ALA A 257 -1.02 -10.23 4.81
CA ALA A 257 -1.84 -9.54 3.81
C ALA A 257 -1.04 -8.42 3.12
N ALA A 258 -0.33 -7.60 3.89
CA ALA A 258 0.45 -6.50 3.34
C ALA A 258 1.62 -6.96 2.46
N LEU A 259 2.37 -7.96 2.92
CA LEU A 259 3.53 -8.49 2.19
C LEU A 259 3.12 -9.26 0.92
N SER A 260 2.07 -10.07 1.00
CA SER A 260 1.61 -10.87 -0.16
C SER A 260 1.05 -9.99 -1.28
N THR A 261 0.40 -8.87 -0.94
CA THR A 261 -0.23 -7.98 -1.93
C THR A 261 0.62 -6.79 -2.33
N GLY A 262 1.62 -6.40 -1.54
CA GLY A 262 2.31 -5.11 -1.68
C GLY A 262 1.44 -3.94 -1.20
N ALA A 263 0.73 -4.13 -0.08
CA ALA A 263 -0.13 -3.10 0.50
C ALA A 263 0.67 -2.01 1.22
N TRP A 264 0.05 -0.83 1.35
CA TRP A 264 0.46 0.18 2.31
C TRP A 264 -0.35 0.02 3.60
N ILE A 265 0.28 0.24 4.75
CA ILE A 265 -0.38 0.24 6.06
C ILE A 265 -0.34 1.66 6.60
N LEU A 266 -1.52 2.25 6.84
CA LEU A 266 -1.66 3.55 7.51
C LEU A 266 -2.07 3.36 8.97
N THR A 267 -1.40 4.07 9.87
CA THR A 267 -1.68 4.11 11.31
C THR A 267 -1.49 5.55 11.84
N ASP A 268 -1.73 5.78 13.13
CA ASP A 268 -1.38 7.05 13.78
C ASP A 268 0.14 7.21 14.06
N GLY A 269 0.96 6.18 13.84
CA GLY A 269 2.43 6.25 13.93
C GLY A 269 3.02 6.38 15.33
N ILE A 270 2.19 6.44 16.37
CA ILE A 270 2.64 6.58 17.76
C ILE A 270 3.06 5.22 18.36
N ASN A 271 3.93 5.24 19.37
CA ASN A 271 4.47 4.06 20.04
C ASN A 271 3.57 3.52 21.17
N THR A 272 2.27 3.80 21.12
CA THR A 272 1.24 3.34 22.06
C THR A 272 0.06 2.74 21.27
N GLY A 273 -0.83 2.04 21.98
CA GLY A 273 -2.05 1.49 21.40
C GLY A 273 -1.84 0.56 20.22
N VAL A 274 -2.79 0.58 19.28
CA VAL A 274 -2.78 -0.34 18.13
C VAL A 274 -1.59 -0.10 17.20
N SER A 275 -1.13 1.15 17.08
CA SER A 275 0.06 1.49 16.28
C SER A 275 1.33 0.80 16.81
N ARG A 276 1.45 0.62 18.14
CA ARG A 276 2.53 -0.18 18.74
C ARG A 276 2.46 -1.64 18.32
N TYR A 277 1.28 -2.25 18.32
CA TYR A 277 1.09 -3.63 17.85
C TYR A 277 1.45 -3.78 16.37
N VAL A 278 1.09 -2.81 15.53
CA VAL A 278 1.55 -2.79 14.13
C VAL A 278 3.07 -2.74 14.05
N GLY A 279 3.72 -1.89 14.84
CA GLY A 279 5.19 -1.82 14.89
C GLY A 279 5.85 -3.14 15.33
N GLU A 280 5.33 -3.79 16.38
CA GLU A 280 5.83 -5.10 16.83
C GLU A 280 5.54 -6.23 15.82
N ALA A 281 4.39 -6.18 15.15
CA ALA A 281 4.06 -7.12 14.08
C ALA A 281 5.04 -6.96 12.90
N VAL A 282 5.34 -5.72 12.53
CA VAL A 282 6.35 -5.37 11.54
C VAL A 282 7.71 -5.93 11.98
N LYS A 283 8.15 -5.67 13.21
CA LYS A 283 9.40 -6.23 13.77
C LYS A 283 9.46 -7.76 13.71
N THR A 284 8.35 -8.45 14.03
CA THR A 284 8.30 -9.91 14.18
C THR A 284 8.12 -10.65 12.87
N PHE A 285 7.19 -10.20 12.02
CA PHE A 285 6.76 -10.92 10.82
C PHE A 285 7.25 -10.30 9.51
N GLY A 286 7.83 -9.10 9.57
CA GLY A 286 8.31 -8.47 8.35
C GLY A 286 9.70 -8.96 7.90
N SER A 287 10.05 -8.64 6.66
CA SER A 287 11.39 -8.88 6.06
C SER A 287 12.51 -8.00 6.63
N HIS A 288 13.75 -8.50 6.73
CA HIS A 288 14.92 -7.74 7.23
C HIS A 288 15.12 -6.35 6.59
N ASN A 289 14.57 -6.09 5.39
CA ASN A 289 14.58 -4.78 4.76
C ASN A 289 13.36 -3.94 5.16
N LEU A 290 13.50 -3.15 6.23
CA LEU A 290 12.47 -2.21 6.70
C LEU A 290 12.01 -1.23 5.60
N ARG A 291 12.92 -0.85 4.68
CA ARG A 291 12.63 0.06 3.55
C ARG A 291 11.64 -0.50 2.51
N LYS A 292 11.47 -1.82 2.43
CA LYS A 292 10.50 -2.44 1.52
C LYS A 292 9.09 -2.51 2.12
N ARG A 293 8.92 -2.03 3.35
CA ARG A 293 7.64 -2.05 4.06
C ARG A 293 7.06 -0.66 3.98
N ASN A 294 5.85 -0.53 3.45
CA ASN A 294 5.19 0.76 3.29
C ASN A 294 4.26 1.04 4.49
N THR A 295 4.84 1.09 5.69
CA THR A 295 4.14 1.42 6.94
C THR A 295 4.28 2.90 7.23
N VAL A 296 3.17 3.62 7.18
CA VAL A 296 3.12 5.08 7.20
C VAL A 296 2.35 5.54 8.44
N GLY A 297 3.02 6.29 9.31
CA GLY A 297 2.41 6.95 10.45
C GLY A 297 1.88 8.33 10.07
N VAL A 298 0.58 8.57 10.27
CA VAL A 298 -0.04 9.89 10.10
C VAL A 298 -0.29 10.46 11.49
N THR A 299 0.60 11.33 11.96
CA THR A 299 0.66 11.71 13.38
C THR A 299 0.47 13.22 13.55
N PRO A 300 -0.35 13.69 14.51
CA PRO A 300 -0.41 15.11 14.85
C PRO A 300 0.94 15.63 15.35
N TRP A 301 1.47 16.68 14.71
CA TRP A 301 2.72 17.33 15.09
C TRP A 301 2.68 17.81 16.54
N GLY A 302 1.58 18.44 16.95
CA GLY A 302 1.39 18.97 18.30
C GLY A 302 1.39 17.93 19.43
N MET A 303 1.21 16.65 19.11
CA MET A 303 1.21 15.55 20.08
C MET A 303 2.59 14.94 20.31
N ILE A 304 3.53 15.15 19.40
CA ILE A 304 4.83 14.47 19.43
C ILE A 304 5.71 15.08 20.52
N ASN A 305 6.39 14.22 21.27
CA ASN A 305 7.44 14.63 22.17
C ASN A 305 8.66 15.12 21.36
N ASN A 306 8.68 16.41 21.06
CA ASN A 306 9.77 17.10 20.36
C ASN A 306 10.41 18.13 21.30
N SER A 307 10.70 17.74 22.54
CA SER A 307 11.11 18.66 23.61
C SER A 307 12.41 19.41 23.30
N ASN A 308 13.30 18.82 22.49
CA ASN A 308 14.58 19.44 22.09
C ASN A 308 14.56 19.97 20.65
N ASN A 309 13.39 20.05 20.01
CA ASN A 309 13.27 20.43 18.61
C ASN A 309 14.05 19.50 17.64
N ASP A 310 14.27 18.25 18.04
CA ASP A 310 15.10 17.25 17.33
C ASP A 310 14.64 17.00 15.90
N LEU A 311 13.34 17.12 15.63
CA LEU A 311 12.74 16.92 14.30
C LEU A 311 12.72 18.17 13.43
N VAL A 312 13.21 19.32 13.91
CA VAL A 312 13.29 20.53 13.10
C VAL A 312 14.63 20.60 12.37
N GLY A 313 14.54 20.91 11.08
CA GLY A 313 15.63 20.95 10.13
C GLY A 313 15.16 20.63 8.72
N LYS A 314 15.86 21.20 7.74
CA LYS A 314 15.63 21.01 6.32
C LYS A 314 16.53 19.90 5.78
N ASP A 315 15.92 18.82 5.29
CA ASP A 315 16.58 17.60 4.82
C ASP A 315 17.62 17.04 5.80
N VAL A 316 17.26 17.00 7.08
CA VAL A 316 18.20 16.60 8.14
C VAL A 316 18.15 15.10 8.44
N PHE A 317 19.30 14.57 8.85
CA PHE A 317 19.40 13.26 9.47
C PHE A 317 19.44 13.42 10.99
N ARG A 318 18.43 12.90 11.69
CA ARG A 318 18.23 13.16 13.13
C ARG A 318 18.12 11.87 13.93
N PRO A 319 18.95 11.67 14.97
CA PRO A 319 18.70 10.61 15.94
C PRO A 319 17.41 10.92 16.71
N TYR A 320 16.60 9.91 17.00
CA TYR A 320 15.37 10.07 17.77
C TYR A 320 15.22 8.99 18.83
N GLN A 321 14.87 9.41 20.04
CA GLN A 321 14.58 8.51 21.15
C GLN A 321 13.09 8.17 21.17
N HIS A 322 12.77 6.91 20.92
CA HIS A 322 11.39 6.40 20.83
C HIS A 322 10.77 6.05 22.21
N LEU A 323 11.56 6.15 23.28
CA LEU A 323 11.14 5.97 24.66
C LEU A 323 10.87 7.33 25.29
N GLY A 324 9.61 7.60 25.61
CA GLY A 324 9.21 8.83 26.28
C GLY A 324 9.39 8.74 27.80
N SER A 325 9.49 9.90 28.44
CA SER A 325 9.36 9.98 29.91
C SER A 325 7.95 9.54 30.33
N PRO A 326 7.80 8.70 31.36
CA PRO A 326 6.49 8.32 31.91
C PRO A 326 5.63 9.51 32.36
N LEU A 327 6.26 10.66 32.63
CA LEU A 327 5.58 11.89 33.06
C LEU A 327 5.09 12.75 31.89
N SER A 328 5.52 12.44 30.66
CA SER A 328 5.13 13.22 29.48
C SER A 328 3.77 12.77 28.96
N LYS A 329 2.85 13.72 28.78
CA LYS A 329 1.57 13.50 28.07
C LYS A 329 1.73 13.48 26.54
N ARG A 330 2.95 13.65 26.03
CA ARG A 330 3.26 13.65 24.59
C ARG A 330 3.60 12.25 24.11
N ALA A 331 3.19 11.94 22.88
CA ALA A 331 3.43 10.66 22.24
C ALA A 331 4.84 10.58 21.63
N CYS A 332 5.41 9.38 21.57
CA CYS A 332 6.65 9.12 20.84
C CYS A 332 6.34 8.40 19.53
N LEU A 333 7.14 8.66 18.49
CA LEU A 333 7.03 7.96 17.22
C LEU A 333 7.46 6.50 17.35
N ASN A 334 6.77 5.59 16.66
CA ASN A 334 7.09 4.17 16.66
C ASN A 334 8.26 3.85 15.72
N ASN A 335 9.30 3.21 16.25
CA ASN A 335 10.55 2.94 15.54
C ASN A 335 10.47 1.93 14.37
N PHE A 336 9.36 1.22 14.19
CA PHE A 336 9.18 0.25 13.10
C PHE A 336 8.31 0.76 11.95
N HIS A 337 7.86 2.02 12.01
CA HIS A 337 7.25 2.68 10.85
C HIS A 337 8.33 3.20 9.90
N SER A 338 8.06 3.05 8.61
CA SER A 338 9.01 3.42 7.54
C SER A 338 8.94 4.90 7.14
N HIS A 339 7.77 5.52 7.30
CA HIS A 339 7.49 6.88 6.87
C HIS A 339 6.55 7.58 7.85
N PHE A 340 6.69 8.90 7.97
CA PHE A 340 5.86 9.72 8.84
C PHE A 340 5.36 10.98 8.15
N LEU A 341 4.04 11.18 8.18
CA LEU A 341 3.37 12.42 7.82
C LEU A 341 2.96 13.11 9.12
N LEU A 342 3.67 14.18 9.49
CA LEU A 342 3.45 14.90 10.74
C LEU A 342 2.50 16.08 10.50
N VAL A 343 1.23 15.89 10.81
CA VAL A 343 0.14 16.81 10.45
C VAL A 343 0.05 17.95 11.46
N ASP A 344 0.09 19.18 10.96
CA ASP A 344 0.16 20.38 11.77
C ASP A 344 -1.04 21.31 11.53
N ASP A 345 -1.85 21.49 12.56
CA ASP A 345 -2.98 22.42 12.59
C ASP A 345 -2.68 23.65 13.47
N GLY A 346 -1.44 23.80 13.94
CA GLY A 346 -1.02 24.88 14.84
C GLY A 346 -1.30 24.61 16.33
N THR A 347 -1.96 23.50 16.67
CA THR A 347 -2.24 23.14 18.08
C THR A 347 -1.08 22.40 18.73
N THR A 348 -1.13 22.27 20.06
CA THR A 348 -0.15 21.56 20.86
C THR A 348 -0.88 20.74 21.94
N GLY A 349 -0.54 19.45 22.06
CA GLY A 349 -1.17 18.54 23.01
C GLY A 349 -2.60 18.12 22.68
N LYS A 350 -3.06 18.29 21.42
CA LYS A 350 -4.39 17.87 20.95
C LYS A 350 -4.32 16.78 19.89
N TYR A 351 -5.23 15.82 19.99
CA TYR A 351 -5.44 14.76 19.00
C TYR A 351 -6.53 15.15 17.99
N GLY A 352 -6.60 14.43 16.86
CA GLY A 352 -7.75 14.41 15.96
C GLY A 352 -7.57 15.22 14.68
N CYS A 353 -6.69 16.21 14.66
CA CYS A 353 -6.47 17.06 13.48
C CYS A 353 -6.02 16.27 12.23
N GLN A 354 -5.38 15.12 12.44
CA GLN A 354 -4.89 14.28 11.36
C GLN A 354 -6.01 13.48 10.65
N GLN A 355 -7.19 13.31 11.26
CA GLN A 355 -8.22 12.39 10.73
C GLN A 355 -8.76 12.87 9.38
N GLY A 356 -9.13 14.15 9.27
CA GLY A 356 -9.59 14.72 8.00
C GLY A 356 -8.51 14.67 6.90
N PHE A 357 -7.26 14.93 7.25
CA PHE A 357 -6.12 14.81 6.35
C PHE A 357 -5.94 13.36 5.85
N ARG A 358 -5.97 12.39 6.77
CA ARG A 358 -5.84 10.96 6.49
C ARG A 358 -6.95 10.48 5.54
N ARG A 359 -8.22 10.84 5.79
CA ARG A 359 -9.34 10.47 4.91
C ARG A 359 -9.20 11.04 3.50
N ARG A 360 -8.75 12.30 3.36
CA ARG A 360 -8.49 12.89 2.03
C ARG A 360 -7.37 12.17 1.28
N LEU A 361 -6.30 11.78 1.98
CA LEU A 361 -5.21 10.99 1.41
C LEU A 361 -5.69 9.61 0.97
N GLU A 362 -6.41 8.88 1.82
CA GLU A 362 -6.98 7.57 1.50
C GLU A 362 -7.88 7.61 0.27
N LYS A 363 -8.81 8.58 0.22
CA LYS A 363 -9.70 8.77 -0.93
C LYS A 363 -8.93 9.04 -2.21
N HIS A 364 -7.86 9.84 -2.13
CA HIS A 364 -7.03 10.14 -3.28
C HIS A 364 -6.21 8.93 -3.76
N ILE A 365 -5.72 8.09 -2.83
CA ILE A 365 -5.06 6.82 -3.15
C ILE A 365 -6.06 5.86 -3.81
N GLN A 366 -7.30 5.79 -3.31
CA GLN A 366 -8.34 4.91 -3.85
C GLN A 366 -8.68 5.20 -5.31
N GLN A 367 -8.54 6.45 -5.74
CA GLN A 367 -8.75 6.88 -7.13
C GLN A 367 -7.60 6.48 -8.07
N GLN A 368 -6.45 6.09 -7.53
CA GLN A 368 -5.31 5.64 -8.33
C GLN A 368 -5.56 4.25 -8.89
N ARG A 369 -5.05 3.96 -10.09
CA ARG A 369 -5.17 2.62 -10.68
C ARG A 369 -4.23 1.66 -9.96
N ILE A 370 -4.76 0.50 -9.53
CA ILE A 370 -3.97 -0.60 -8.93
C ILE A 370 -2.86 -1.03 -9.89
N HIS A 371 -3.19 -1.15 -11.17
CA HIS A 371 -2.29 -1.60 -12.20
C HIS A 371 -2.64 -0.92 -13.53
N PRO A 372 -1.66 -0.55 -14.37
CA PRO A 372 -1.92 0.15 -15.64
C PRO A 372 -2.85 -0.59 -16.61
N ARG A 373 -2.90 -1.93 -16.53
CA ARG A 373 -3.79 -2.76 -17.36
C ARG A 373 -5.19 -2.92 -16.77
N LEU A 374 -5.32 -2.86 -15.45
CA LEU A 374 -6.59 -3.11 -14.77
C LEU A 374 -7.35 -1.80 -14.62
N ASN A 375 -8.66 -1.82 -14.86
CA ASN A 375 -9.51 -0.64 -14.70
C ASN A 375 -10.11 -0.57 -13.28
N GLN A 376 -9.27 -0.77 -12.27
CA GLN A 376 -9.68 -0.80 -10.87
C GLN A 376 -8.84 0.17 -10.06
N GLY A 377 -9.50 0.93 -9.18
CA GLY A 377 -8.88 1.82 -8.20
C GLY A 377 -8.25 1.04 -7.04
N VAL A 378 -7.28 1.62 -6.33
CA VAL A 378 -6.64 0.96 -5.16
C VAL A 378 -7.70 0.67 -4.09
N PRO A 379 -7.97 -0.60 -3.76
CA PRO A 379 -8.93 -0.93 -2.72
C PRO A 379 -8.41 -0.46 -1.37
N VAL A 380 -9.32 0.02 -0.53
CA VAL A 380 -9.03 0.44 0.85
C VAL A 380 -9.84 -0.44 1.78
N VAL A 381 -9.25 -0.87 2.89
CA VAL A 381 -9.94 -1.56 3.98
C VAL A 381 -9.62 -0.87 5.30
N CYS A 382 -10.64 -0.65 6.12
CA CYS A 382 -10.48 -0.17 7.49
C CYS A 382 -10.40 -1.39 8.42
N VAL A 383 -9.30 -1.52 9.17
CA VAL A 383 -9.12 -2.59 10.17
C VAL A 383 -9.28 -2.00 11.55
N VAL A 384 -10.22 -2.51 12.33
CA VAL A 384 -10.55 -2.03 13.68
C VAL A 384 -10.10 -3.03 14.72
N VAL A 385 -9.31 -2.55 15.67
CA VAL A 385 -8.85 -3.28 16.85
C VAL A 385 -9.09 -2.42 18.07
N GLU A 386 -9.81 -2.93 19.06
CA GLU A 386 -10.28 -2.16 20.21
C GLU A 386 -11.04 -0.89 19.74
N GLY A 387 -10.63 0.30 20.19
CA GLY A 387 -11.20 1.59 19.80
C GLY A 387 -11.99 2.25 20.92
N GLY A 388 -11.97 3.59 20.93
CA GLY A 388 -12.77 4.43 21.83
C GLY A 388 -14.06 4.92 21.15
N PRO A 389 -14.81 5.83 21.80
CA PRO A 389 -16.04 6.40 21.22
C PRO A 389 -15.83 7.02 19.84
N ALA A 390 -14.75 7.78 19.65
CA ALA A 390 -14.42 8.41 18.37
C ALA A 390 -14.16 7.39 17.24
N THR A 391 -13.77 6.16 17.57
CA THR A 391 -13.59 5.08 16.59
C THR A 391 -14.93 4.68 15.97
N VAL A 392 -16.04 4.75 16.72
CA VAL A 392 -17.38 4.44 16.19
C VAL A 392 -17.78 5.46 15.12
N SER A 393 -17.62 6.76 15.40
CA SER A 393 -17.87 7.83 14.42
C SER A 393 -16.98 7.66 13.18
N THR A 394 -15.69 7.35 13.41
CA THR A 394 -14.74 7.10 12.33
C THR A 394 -15.17 5.91 11.46
N VAL A 395 -15.64 4.82 12.06
CA VAL A 395 -16.17 3.65 11.34
C VAL A 395 -17.37 4.03 10.48
N LEU A 396 -18.30 4.82 11.01
CA LEU A 396 -19.44 5.32 10.23
C LEU A 396 -18.98 6.18 9.04
N ASP A 397 -17.95 7.03 9.21
CA ASP A 397 -17.35 7.82 8.13
C ASP A 397 -16.68 6.96 7.04
N TYR A 398 -16.18 5.77 7.38
CA TYR A 398 -15.66 4.81 6.40
C TYR A 398 -16.82 4.15 5.62
N LEU A 399 -17.84 3.69 6.33
CA LEU A 399 -18.98 2.98 5.76
C LEU A 399 -19.84 3.86 4.86
N SER A 400 -20.08 5.11 5.28
CA SER A 400 -20.89 6.09 4.54
C SER A 400 -20.13 6.83 3.43
N SER A 401 -18.83 6.61 3.29
CA SER A 401 -18.04 7.30 2.28
C SER A 401 -18.39 6.89 0.85
N GLU A 402 -18.08 7.78 -0.10
CA GLU A 402 -18.25 7.51 -1.52
C GLU A 402 -16.89 7.51 -2.24
N PRO A 403 -16.43 6.34 -2.73
CA PRO A 403 -17.02 4.99 -2.58
C PRO A 403 -16.84 4.41 -1.16
N PRO A 404 -17.72 3.49 -0.72
CA PRO A 404 -17.69 2.96 0.65
C PRO A 404 -16.42 2.16 0.92
N VAL A 405 -15.94 2.23 2.16
CA VAL A 405 -14.76 1.49 2.60
C VAL A 405 -15.19 0.35 3.52
N PRO A 406 -14.92 -0.92 3.17
CA PRO A 406 -15.23 -2.06 4.01
C PRO A 406 -14.46 -2.02 5.33
N VAL A 407 -15.12 -2.45 6.40
CA VAL A 407 -14.60 -2.45 7.77
C VAL A 407 -14.42 -3.88 8.26
N PHE A 408 -13.20 -4.22 8.67
CA PHE A 408 -12.82 -5.51 9.21
C PHE A 408 -12.55 -5.37 10.71
N VAL A 409 -13.35 -6.04 11.54
CA VAL A 409 -13.32 -5.90 13.00
C VAL A 409 -12.76 -7.17 13.64
N PHE A 410 -11.74 -7.01 14.49
CA PHE A 410 -11.23 -8.11 15.32
C PHE A 410 -12.06 -8.25 16.60
N GLU A 411 -12.89 -9.27 16.68
CA GLU A 411 -13.65 -9.59 17.88
C GLU A 411 -12.73 -10.12 19.00
N GLY A 412 -13.06 -9.80 20.24
CA GLY A 412 -12.26 -10.09 21.43
C GLY A 412 -11.12 -9.10 21.63
N SER A 413 -11.08 -8.01 20.86
CA SER A 413 -10.07 -6.95 21.04
C SER A 413 -10.49 -5.85 22.02
N GLY A 414 -11.76 -5.83 22.46
CA GLY A 414 -12.29 -4.93 23.48
C GLY A 414 -13.08 -3.73 22.94
N LYS A 415 -13.80 -3.04 23.83
CA LYS A 415 -14.45 -1.73 23.62
C LYS A 415 -15.23 -1.62 22.30
N ALA A 416 -14.90 -0.66 21.42
CA ALA A 416 -15.66 -0.36 20.21
C ALA A 416 -15.76 -1.57 19.25
N ALA A 417 -14.68 -2.33 19.08
CA ALA A 417 -14.67 -3.52 18.24
C ALA A 417 -15.67 -4.58 18.74
N ASP A 418 -15.72 -4.84 20.05
CA ASP A 418 -16.62 -5.85 20.61
C ASP A 418 -18.07 -5.38 20.65
N LEU A 419 -18.32 -4.08 20.81
CA LEU A 419 -19.65 -3.48 20.68
C LEU A 419 -20.17 -3.61 19.24
N LEU A 420 -19.33 -3.31 18.23
CA LEU A 420 -19.66 -3.50 16.82
C LEU A 420 -19.92 -4.98 16.49
N ALA A 421 -19.06 -5.89 16.97
CA ALA A 421 -19.21 -7.33 16.76
C ALA A 421 -20.50 -7.87 17.39
N PHE A 422 -20.79 -7.48 18.64
CA PHE A 422 -22.00 -7.87 19.34
C PHE A 422 -23.25 -7.38 18.60
N LEU A 423 -23.32 -6.09 18.27
CA LEU A 423 -24.49 -5.53 17.59
C LEU A 423 -24.65 -6.13 16.19
N HIS A 424 -23.54 -6.40 15.50
CA HIS A 424 -23.56 -7.11 14.23
C HIS A 424 -24.11 -8.54 14.40
N LYS A 425 -23.82 -9.27 15.47
CA LYS A 425 -24.43 -10.60 15.68
C LYS A 425 -25.93 -10.52 15.98
N GLN A 426 -26.37 -9.52 16.74
CA GLN A 426 -27.78 -9.37 17.13
C GLN A 426 -28.68 -8.93 15.96
N THR A 427 -28.21 -8.03 15.11
CA THR A 427 -28.96 -7.53 13.94
C THR A 427 -29.00 -8.52 12.77
N ALA A 428 -28.25 -9.63 12.83
CA ALA A 428 -28.22 -10.66 11.78
C ALA A 428 -29.55 -11.40 11.59
N MET A 429 -30.44 -11.36 12.57
CA MET A 429 -31.67 -12.16 12.61
C MET A 429 -32.92 -11.41 12.13
N ASP A 430 -32.77 -10.28 11.41
CA ASP A 430 -33.85 -9.32 11.07
C ASP A 430 -34.69 -8.87 12.28
N ARG A 431 -34.14 -9.04 13.49
CA ARG A 431 -34.76 -8.56 14.73
C ARG A 431 -34.42 -7.09 14.88
N GLN A 432 -35.44 -6.24 14.94
CA GLN A 432 -35.24 -4.93 15.55
C GLN A 432 -34.75 -5.13 16.98
N VAL A 433 -33.84 -4.26 17.42
CA VAL A 433 -33.35 -4.27 18.79
C VAL A 433 -34.54 -3.99 19.71
N ASP A 434 -34.95 -4.99 20.49
CA ASP A 434 -36.04 -4.85 21.46
C ASP A 434 -35.66 -3.83 22.55
N ALA A 435 -36.66 -3.19 23.15
CA ALA A 435 -36.47 -2.15 24.17
C ALA A 435 -35.69 -2.67 25.40
N GLY A 436 -35.86 -3.94 25.77
CA GLY A 436 -35.07 -4.58 26.84
C GLY A 436 -33.60 -4.75 26.46
N LEU A 437 -33.33 -5.18 25.22
CA LEU A 437 -31.95 -5.35 24.72
C LEU A 437 -31.24 -4.00 24.56
N GLN A 438 -31.98 -2.95 24.22
CA GLN A 438 -31.46 -1.59 24.12
C GLN A 438 -30.92 -1.09 25.47
N GLU A 439 -31.64 -1.31 26.56
CA GLU A 439 -31.23 -0.86 27.90
C GLU A 439 -29.98 -1.61 28.40
N ASP A 440 -29.93 -2.91 28.17
CA ASP A 440 -28.75 -3.74 28.46
C ASP A 440 -27.53 -3.27 27.66
N PHE A 441 -27.73 -2.94 26.39
CA PHE A 441 -26.65 -2.49 25.52
C PHE A 441 -26.17 -1.07 25.86
N LEU A 442 -27.06 -0.15 26.22
CA LEU A 442 -26.69 1.16 26.75
C LEU A 442 -25.85 1.02 28.03
N THR A 443 -26.23 0.11 28.92
CA THR A 443 -25.44 -0.20 30.13
C THR A 443 -24.05 -0.72 29.76
N LYS A 444 -23.96 -1.59 28.74
CA LYS A 444 -22.67 -2.08 28.23
C LYS A 444 -21.80 -0.94 27.68
N ILE A 445 -22.34 -0.04 26.86
CA ILE A 445 -21.62 1.12 26.31
C ILE A 445 -21.06 2.00 27.43
N ARG A 446 -21.89 2.28 28.45
CA ARG A 446 -21.48 3.06 29.62
C ARG A 446 -20.32 2.41 30.37
N ASN A 447 -20.37 1.09 30.55
CA ASN A 447 -19.32 0.35 31.26
C ASN A 447 -18.01 0.29 30.46
N GLU A 448 -18.08 0.06 29.14
CA GLU A 448 -16.91 -0.07 28.27
C GLU A 448 -16.16 1.26 28.06
N PHE A 449 -16.89 2.38 27.94
CA PHE A 449 -16.31 3.69 27.67
C PHE A 449 -16.24 4.62 28.88
N GLY A 450 -16.93 4.31 29.98
CA GLY A 450 -16.99 5.17 31.17
C GLY A 450 -17.76 6.46 30.94
N VAL A 451 -18.78 6.44 30.08
CA VAL A 451 -19.55 7.62 29.64
C VAL A 451 -20.92 7.74 30.34
N GLU A 452 -21.48 8.95 30.30
CA GLU A 452 -22.83 9.20 30.82
C GLU A 452 -23.91 8.58 29.91
N ARG A 453 -25.15 8.49 30.42
CA ARG A 453 -26.27 7.87 29.70
C ARG A 453 -26.60 8.59 28.39
N THR A 454 -26.52 9.92 28.37
CA THR A 454 -26.76 10.75 27.18
C THR A 454 -25.76 10.44 26.08
N GLU A 455 -24.47 10.50 26.41
CA GLU A 455 -23.38 10.16 25.48
C GLU A 455 -23.44 8.69 25.03
N ALA A 456 -23.77 7.77 25.94
CA ALA A 456 -23.99 6.36 25.58
C ALA A 456 -25.15 6.18 24.58
N SER A 457 -26.21 6.97 24.70
CA SER A 457 -27.34 7.00 23.76
C SER A 457 -26.91 7.51 22.39
N ASP A 458 -26.08 8.55 22.33
CA ASP A 458 -25.54 9.09 21.09
C ASP A 458 -24.62 8.06 20.38
N ILE A 459 -23.73 7.42 21.14
CA ILE A 459 -22.87 6.34 20.65
C ILE A 459 -23.70 5.16 20.15
N PHE A 460 -24.76 4.80 20.88
CA PHE A 460 -25.67 3.73 20.46
C PHE A 460 -26.35 4.08 19.12
N GLY A 461 -26.78 5.33 18.94
CA GLY A 461 -27.31 5.81 17.67
C GLY A 461 -26.30 5.64 16.53
N LEU A 462 -25.04 6.01 16.74
CA LEU A 462 -23.97 5.81 15.74
C LEU A 462 -23.73 4.34 15.42
N LEU A 463 -23.73 3.46 16.43
CA LEU A 463 -23.58 2.01 16.24
C LEU A 463 -24.74 1.43 15.42
N LEU A 464 -25.98 1.87 15.67
CA LEU A 464 -27.14 1.50 14.86
C LEU A 464 -27.00 1.98 13.41
N SER A 465 -26.58 3.23 13.18
CA SER A 465 -26.31 3.74 11.83
C SER A 465 -25.21 2.96 11.10
N CYS A 466 -24.22 2.41 11.82
CA CYS A 466 -23.24 1.51 11.19
C CYS A 466 -23.89 0.23 10.66
N MET A 467 -24.96 -0.27 11.31
CA MET A 467 -25.66 -1.48 10.90
C MET A 467 -26.47 -1.30 9.61
N ASP A 468 -26.80 -0.06 9.21
CA ASP A 468 -27.39 0.21 7.89
C ASP A 468 -26.45 -0.24 6.75
N TYR A 469 -25.13 -0.27 7.03
CA TYR A 469 -24.07 -0.71 6.11
C TYR A 469 -23.52 -2.09 6.46
N ARG A 470 -24.31 -2.92 7.15
CA ARG A 470 -23.93 -4.24 7.65
C ARG A 470 -23.11 -5.10 6.68
N LEU A 471 -23.49 -5.16 5.40
CA LEU A 471 -22.81 -5.99 4.39
C LEU A 471 -21.34 -5.56 4.13
N SER A 472 -20.99 -4.34 4.51
CA SER A 472 -19.62 -3.80 4.41
C SER A 472 -18.80 -4.04 5.69
N ILE A 473 -19.40 -4.60 6.74
CA ILE A 473 -18.74 -4.94 7.99
C ILE A 473 -18.46 -6.45 8.02
N THR A 474 -17.21 -6.82 8.30
CA THR A 474 -16.80 -8.21 8.50
C THR A 474 -16.26 -8.38 9.91
N ILE A 475 -16.87 -9.27 10.68
CA ILE A 475 -16.42 -9.63 12.02
C ILE A 475 -15.50 -10.85 11.93
N PHE A 476 -14.30 -10.74 12.48
CA PHE A 476 -13.34 -11.83 12.55
C PHE A 476 -13.16 -12.28 14.00
N ASP A 477 -13.57 -13.52 14.25
CA ASP A 477 -13.40 -14.19 15.53
C ASP A 477 -12.16 -15.09 15.48
N SER A 478 -11.12 -14.69 16.22
CA SER A 478 -9.86 -15.44 16.30
C SER A 478 -9.98 -16.78 17.04
N GLU A 479 -11.08 -17.01 17.76
CA GLU A 479 -11.33 -18.24 18.53
C GLU A 479 -12.22 -19.24 17.79
N SER A 480 -12.75 -18.88 16.62
CA SER A 480 -13.59 -19.76 15.80
C SER A 480 -12.84 -21.03 15.35
N VAL A 481 -13.60 -22.13 15.20
CA VAL A 481 -13.08 -23.47 14.85
C VAL A 481 -12.73 -23.57 13.36
N ASP A 482 -13.47 -22.87 12.51
CA ASP A 482 -13.30 -22.83 11.05
C ASP A 482 -12.29 -21.73 10.64
N GLN A 483 -11.04 -21.85 11.09
CA GLN A 483 -10.03 -20.81 10.90
C GLN A 483 -9.63 -20.64 9.43
N GLN A 484 -10.32 -19.75 8.72
CA GLN A 484 -9.75 -19.12 7.54
C GLN A 484 -8.51 -18.30 7.97
N ALA A 485 -7.43 -18.39 7.19
CA ALA A 485 -6.24 -17.58 7.46
C ALA A 485 -6.62 -16.09 7.50
N THR A 486 -6.15 -15.37 8.53
CA THR A 486 -6.56 -13.98 8.79
C THR A 486 -6.29 -13.04 7.61
N ASP A 487 -5.20 -13.23 6.89
CA ASP A 487 -4.89 -12.47 5.68
C ASP A 487 -5.91 -12.72 4.56
N SER A 488 -6.29 -13.98 4.34
CA SER A 488 -7.35 -14.33 3.39
C SER A 488 -8.71 -13.74 3.80
N ALA A 489 -9.01 -13.69 5.10
CA ALA A 489 -10.24 -13.07 5.62
C ALA A 489 -10.25 -11.54 5.37
N ILE A 490 -9.13 -10.85 5.60
CA ILE A 490 -8.99 -9.42 5.29
C ILE A 490 -9.19 -9.15 3.79
N LEU A 491 -8.61 -9.97 2.92
CA LEU A 491 -8.76 -9.79 1.47
C LEU A 491 -10.16 -10.16 0.98
N THR A 492 -10.79 -11.18 1.60
CA THR A 492 -12.17 -11.59 1.30
C THR A 492 -13.17 -10.52 1.72
N SER A 493 -12.96 -9.82 2.83
CA SER A 493 -13.85 -8.74 3.27
C SER A 493 -13.91 -7.60 2.26
N ILE A 494 -12.80 -7.31 1.59
CA ILE A 494 -12.75 -6.31 0.52
C ILE A 494 -13.59 -6.73 -0.67
N LEU A 495 -13.52 -8.02 -1.06
CA LEU A 495 -14.31 -8.54 -2.16
C LEU A 495 -15.82 -8.49 -1.86
N LYS A 496 -16.22 -8.78 -0.61
CA LYS A 496 -17.62 -8.80 -0.17
C LYS A 496 -18.19 -7.41 0.10
N GLY A 497 -17.40 -6.54 0.73
CA GLY A 497 -17.83 -5.22 1.16
C GLY A 497 -17.65 -4.12 0.12
N THR A 498 -17.15 -4.45 -1.08
CA THR A 498 -17.18 -3.54 -2.23
C THR A 498 -18.22 -4.02 -3.25
N TYR A 499 -19.05 -3.11 -3.75
CA TYR A 499 -20.06 -3.40 -4.80
C TYR A 499 -19.43 -3.60 -6.19
N VAL A 500 -18.28 -4.27 -6.25
CA VAL A 500 -17.52 -4.51 -7.47
C VAL A 500 -18.10 -5.73 -8.19
N SER A 501 -18.20 -5.65 -9.51
CA SER A 501 -18.66 -6.79 -10.31
C SER A 501 -17.71 -8.00 -10.17
N PRO A 502 -18.17 -9.23 -10.43
CA PRO A 502 -17.30 -10.41 -10.43
C PRO A 502 -16.00 -10.28 -11.23
N ALA A 503 -16.07 -9.63 -12.40
CA ALA A 503 -14.90 -9.39 -13.23
C ALA A 503 -13.92 -8.40 -12.58
N GLY A 504 -14.43 -7.39 -11.88
CA GLY A 504 -13.60 -6.47 -11.09
C GLY A 504 -12.99 -7.16 -9.86
N GLN A 505 -13.74 -8.02 -9.17
CA GLN A 505 -13.22 -8.86 -8.08
C GLN A 505 -12.08 -9.76 -8.57
N LEU A 506 -12.23 -10.41 -9.72
CA LEU A 506 -11.19 -11.24 -10.32
C LEU A 506 -9.96 -10.41 -10.70
N SER A 507 -10.16 -9.19 -11.21
CA SER A 507 -9.09 -8.24 -11.51
C SER A 507 -8.32 -7.83 -10.24
N MET A 508 -8.99 -7.61 -9.12
CA MET A 508 -8.33 -7.33 -7.84
C MET A 508 -7.51 -8.52 -7.36
N ALA A 509 -8.07 -9.73 -7.41
CA ALA A 509 -7.34 -10.95 -7.04
C ALA A 509 -6.10 -11.18 -7.92
N LEU A 510 -6.18 -10.91 -9.23
CA LEU A 510 -5.05 -10.94 -10.16
C LEU A 510 -3.97 -9.93 -9.81
N ALA A 511 -4.36 -8.71 -9.41
CA ALA A 511 -3.43 -7.67 -8.98
C ALA A 511 -2.65 -8.09 -7.71
N TRP A 512 -3.37 -8.67 -6.76
CA TRP A 512 -2.85 -9.19 -5.50
C TRP A 512 -2.08 -10.50 -5.63
N ASP A 513 -2.17 -11.19 -6.77
CA ASP A 513 -1.60 -12.53 -6.97
C ASP A 513 -2.16 -13.60 -6.02
N ARG A 514 -3.47 -13.53 -5.71
CA ARG A 514 -4.15 -14.44 -4.78
C ARG A 514 -5.15 -15.34 -5.51
N ALA A 515 -4.62 -16.33 -6.21
CA ALA A 515 -5.42 -17.30 -6.98
C ALA A 515 -6.26 -18.21 -6.07
N ASP A 516 -5.78 -18.47 -4.85
CA ASP A 516 -6.51 -19.16 -3.79
C ASP A 516 -7.83 -18.48 -3.47
N ILE A 517 -7.80 -17.16 -3.24
CA ILE A 517 -9.00 -16.36 -2.95
C ILE A 517 -9.93 -16.33 -4.15
N ALA A 518 -9.38 -16.18 -5.36
CA ALA A 518 -10.20 -16.20 -6.58
C ALA A 518 -10.94 -17.52 -6.76
N LYS A 519 -10.28 -18.65 -6.45
CA LYS A 519 -10.90 -19.97 -6.53
C LYS A 519 -12.04 -20.13 -5.51
N GLU A 520 -11.83 -19.69 -4.28
CA GLU A 520 -12.77 -19.91 -3.17
C GLU A 520 -13.96 -18.95 -3.19
N GLN A 521 -13.74 -17.69 -3.58
CA GLN A 521 -14.74 -16.62 -3.39
C GLN A 521 -15.34 -16.09 -4.70
N ILE A 522 -14.66 -16.27 -5.84
CA ILE A 522 -15.03 -15.61 -7.11
C ILE A 522 -15.44 -16.63 -8.17
N LEU A 523 -14.66 -17.69 -8.37
CA LEU A 523 -14.93 -18.74 -9.35
C LEU A 523 -15.70 -19.89 -8.73
N VAL A 524 -16.84 -19.56 -8.10
CA VAL A 524 -17.72 -20.52 -7.44
C VAL A 524 -18.74 -21.11 -8.41
N TYR A 525 -19.19 -22.34 -8.14
CA TYR A 525 -20.19 -23.02 -8.97
C TYR A 525 -21.52 -22.26 -8.98
N GLY A 526 -22.11 -22.09 -10.17
CA GLY A 526 -23.37 -21.36 -10.38
C GLY A 526 -23.21 -19.91 -10.82
N GLN A 527 -21.98 -19.37 -10.80
CA GLN A 527 -21.70 -18.02 -11.28
C GLN A 527 -21.55 -17.99 -12.81
N HIS A 528 -22.36 -17.16 -13.46
CA HIS A 528 -22.35 -17.02 -14.92
C HIS A 528 -21.34 -15.97 -15.36
N TRP A 529 -20.36 -16.38 -16.16
CA TRP A 529 -19.31 -15.51 -16.67
C TRP A 529 -19.57 -15.12 -18.12
N GLN A 530 -19.39 -13.84 -18.42
CA GLN A 530 -19.30 -13.38 -19.79
C GLN A 530 -17.97 -13.86 -20.39
N ARG A 531 -18.03 -14.38 -21.63
CA ARG A 531 -16.85 -14.93 -22.32
C ARG A 531 -15.72 -13.91 -22.40
N ASP A 532 -16.04 -12.68 -22.76
CA ASP A 532 -15.06 -11.61 -22.94
C ASP A 532 -14.33 -11.26 -21.64
N SER A 533 -15.00 -11.36 -20.49
CA SER A 533 -14.40 -11.08 -19.18
C SER A 533 -13.35 -12.12 -18.77
N LEU A 534 -13.62 -13.41 -19.01
CA LEU A 534 -12.66 -14.47 -18.71
C LEU A 534 -11.49 -14.47 -19.71
N GLU A 535 -11.76 -14.15 -20.98
CA GLU A 535 -10.71 -13.98 -21.98
C GLU A 535 -9.78 -12.81 -21.64
N GLN A 536 -10.34 -11.69 -21.16
CA GLN A 536 -9.54 -10.56 -20.69
C GLN A 536 -8.72 -10.94 -19.44
N ALA A 537 -9.32 -11.63 -18.47
CA ALA A 537 -8.61 -12.11 -17.29
C ALA A 537 -7.47 -13.07 -17.63
N MET A 538 -7.66 -13.95 -18.62
CA MET A 538 -6.60 -14.83 -19.14
C MET A 538 -5.45 -14.05 -19.74
N LEU A 539 -5.76 -13.04 -20.57
CA LEU A 539 -4.75 -12.17 -21.16
C LEU A 539 -3.96 -11.42 -20.09
N ASP A 540 -4.63 -10.83 -19.11
CA ASP A 540 -3.97 -10.12 -18.02
C ASP A 540 -3.14 -11.05 -17.14
N ALA A 541 -3.61 -12.28 -16.86
CA ALA A 541 -2.82 -13.30 -16.16
C ALA A 541 -1.52 -13.66 -16.90
N LEU A 542 -1.56 -13.83 -18.23
CA LEU A 542 -0.38 -14.13 -19.05
C LEU A 542 0.61 -12.96 -19.13
N VAL A 543 0.09 -11.74 -19.22
CA VAL A 543 0.90 -10.51 -19.27
C VAL A 543 1.59 -10.26 -17.92
N MET A 544 0.86 -10.46 -16.82
CA MET A 544 1.34 -10.26 -15.46
C MET A 544 2.12 -11.46 -14.88
N ASP A 545 2.35 -12.51 -15.69
CA ASP A 545 3.07 -13.73 -15.32
C ASP A 545 2.46 -14.46 -14.09
N ARG A 546 1.12 -14.60 -14.09
CA ARG A 546 0.35 -15.23 -13.01
C ARG A 546 -0.03 -16.66 -13.36
N VAL A 547 0.94 -17.56 -13.31
CA VAL A 547 0.75 -18.99 -13.66
C VAL A 547 -0.43 -19.65 -12.90
N PRO A 548 -0.61 -19.46 -11.57
CA PRO A 548 -1.72 -20.07 -10.86
C PRO A 548 -3.10 -19.62 -11.37
N PHE A 549 -3.21 -18.37 -11.82
CA PHE A 549 -4.45 -17.87 -12.42
C PHE A 549 -4.71 -18.46 -13.81
N VAL A 550 -3.68 -18.66 -14.62
CA VAL A 550 -3.83 -19.32 -15.92
C VAL A 550 -4.38 -20.73 -15.74
N GLN A 551 -3.82 -21.49 -14.79
CA GLN A 551 -4.33 -22.82 -14.44
C GLN A 551 -5.78 -22.76 -13.96
N LEU A 552 -6.06 -21.87 -13.01
CA LEU A 552 -7.40 -21.70 -12.43
C LEU A 552 -8.46 -21.36 -13.50
N LEU A 553 -8.12 -20.49 -14.47
CA LEU A 553 -9.03 -20.13 -15.55
C LEU A 553 -9.27 -21.29 -16.51
N ILE A 554 -8.25 -22.09 -16.84
CA ILE A 554 -8.38 -23.30 -17.66
C ILE A 554 -9.28 -24.33 -16.96
N ASP A 555 -9.07 -24.55 -15.67
CA ASP A 555 -9.89 -25.46 -14.85
C ASP A 555 -11.37 -25.03 -14.82
N ASN A 556 -11.64 -23.73 -14.99
CA ASN A 556 -12.98 -23.15 -15.05
C ASN A 556 -13.52 -22.99 -16.49
N GLY A 557 -13.01 -23.77 -17.45
CA GLY A 557 -13.60 -23.91 -18.78
C GLY A 557 -13.02 -22.99 -19.85
N MET A 558 -11.93 -22.27 -19.58
CA MET A 558 -11.22 -21.52 -20.61
C MET A 558 -10.44 -22.45 -21.53
N THR A 559 -10.74 -22.39 -22.84
CA THR A 559 -10.00 -23.15 -23.85
C THR A 559 -9.01 -22.27 -24.61
N MET A 560 -7.77 -22.72 -24.72
CA MET A 560 -6.74 -21.98 -25.47
C MET A 560 -7.09 -21.81 -26.95
N SER A 561 -7.86 -22.74 -27.53
CA SER A 561 -8.29 -22.66 -28.93
C SER A 561 -9.30 -21.55 -29.20
N SER A 562 -10.16 -21.21 -28.24
CA SER A 562 -11.07 -20.06 -28.35
C SER A 562 -10.37 -18.75 -28.00
N PHE A 563 -9.47 -18.79 -27.01
CA PHE A 563 -8.76 -17.62 -26.52
C PHE A 563 -7.71 -17.09 -27.52
N LEU A 564 -6.86 -17.96 -28.07
CA LEU A 564 -5.65 -17.56 -28.79
C LEU A 564 -5.94 -17.20 -30.26
N THR A 565 -6.35 -15.96 -30.48
CA THR A 565 -6.49 -15.36 -31.82
C THR A 565 -5.18 -14.77 -32.30
N VAL A 566 -5.05 -14.51 -33.62
CA VAL A 566 -3.85 -13.86 -34.17
C VAL A 566 -3.66 -12.46 -33.56
N GLU A 567 -4.74 -11.71 -33.35
CA GLU A 567 -4.70 -10.41 -32.69
C GLU A 567 -4.17 -10.48 -31.26
N ARG A 568 -4.66 -11.44 -30.45
CA ARG A 568 -4.18 -11.62 -29.08
C ARG A 568 -2.74 -12.10 -29.04
N LEU A 569 -2.35 -12.97 -29.96
CA LEU A 569 -0.97 -13.44 -30.06
C LEU A 569 -0.02 -12.29 -30.41
N GLU A 570 -0.40 -11.42 -31.34
CA GLU A 570 0.34 -10.18 -31.61
C GLU A 570 0.36 -9.26 -30.39
N GLU A 571 -0.75 -9.09 -29.67
CA GLU A 571 -0.76 -8.32 -28.41
C GLU A 571 0.23 -8.89 -27.38
N LEU A 572 0.29 -10.22 -27.21
CA LEU A 572 1.20 -10.89 -26.29
C LEU A 572 2.66 -10.68 -26.69
N TYR A 573 3.01 -10.78 -27.99
CA TYR A 573 4.37 -10.52 -28.46
C TYR A 573 4.81 -9.05 -28.33
N ASN A 574 3.86 -8.12 -28.36
CA ASN A 574 4.11 -6.68 -28.21
C ASN A 574 3.85 -6.17 -26.78
N THR A 575 3.63 -7.08 -25.83
CA THR A 575 3.44 -6.69 -24.44
C THR A 575 4.79 -6.24 -23.88
N PRO A 576 4.90 -5.01 -23.34
CA PRO A 576 6.18 -4.50 -22.91
C PRO A 576 6.69 -5.29 -21.71
N ARG A 577 7.68 -6.15 -21.95
CA ARG A 577 8.37 -6.94 -20.92
C ARG A 577 9.78 -6.39 -20.76
N VAL A 578 10.06 -5.76 -19.64
CA VAL A 578 11.41 -5.23 -19.33
C VAL A 578 12.28 -6.40 -18.85
N PRO A 579 13.41 -6.77 -19.51
CA PRO A 579 14.16 -6.13 -20.59
C PRO A 579 14.12 -6.90 -21.95
N THR A 580 13.19 -7.84 -22.14
CA THR A 580 13.10 -8.66 -23.38
C THR A 580 12.54 -7.92 -24.60
N ASP A 581 11.89 -6.77 -24.41
CA ASP A 581 11.41 -5.92 -25.52
C ASP A 581 12.54 -5.57 -26.50
N SER A 582 13.74 -5.31 -26.00
CA SER A 582 14.90 -5.05 -26.86
C SER A 582 15.29 -6.28 -27.67
N PHE A 583 15.24 -7.48 -27.09
CA PHE A 583 15.79 -8.68 -27.74
C PHE A 583 14.95 -9.14 -28.94
N LEU A 584 13.61 -9.23 -28.80
CA LEU A 584 12.76 -9.63 -29.92
C LEU A 584 12.81 -8.60 -31.05
N HIS A 585 12.81 -7.31 -30.71
CA HIS A 585 12.94 -6.25 -31.71
C HIS A 585 14.27 -6.31 -32.46
N HIS A 586 15.39 -6.56 -31.78
CA HIS A 586 16.69 -6.73 -32.43
C HIS A 586 16.72 -7.96 -33.36
N LEU A 587 16.13 -9.09 -32.95
CA LEU A 587 16.02 -10.25 -33.84
C LEU A 587 15.19 -9.94 -35.10
N VAL A 588 14.14 -9.14 -34.97
CA VAL A 588 13.34 -8.72 -36.12
C VAL A 588 14.14 -7.78 -37.03
N GLU A 589 14.92 -6.85 -36.48
CA GLU A 589 15.84 -5.97 -37.23
C GLU A 589 16.86 -6.76 -38.02
N ASP A 590 17.48 -7.77 -37.39
CA ASP A 590 18.49 -8.62 -38.01
C ASP A 590 17.91 -9.39 -39.20
N VAL A 591 16.72 -9.97 -39.05
CA VAL A 591 16.10 -10.78 -40.10
C VAL A 591 15.53 -9.90 -41.22
N LYS A 592 15.06 -8.69 -40.92
CA LYS A 592 14.56 -7.74 -41.92
C LYS A 592 15.66 -6.89 -42.55
N GLN A 593 16.89 -6.99 -42.06
CA GLN A 593 18.06 -6.20 -42.49
C GLN A 593 17.74 -4.70 -42.55
N SER A 594 16.92 -4.21 -41.61
CA SER A 594 16.44 -2.83 -41.58
C SER A 594 16.16 -2.38 -40.15
N SER A 595 16.49 -1.13 -39.84
CA SER A 595 16.17 -0.51 -38.56
C SER A 595 14.67 -0.33 -38.43
N LEU A 596 14.08 -0.73 -37.30
CA LEU A 596 12.65 -0.59 -37.08
C LEU A 596 12.30 0.86 -36.68
N PRO A 597 11.19 1.43 -37.17
CA PRO A 597 10.69 2.72 -36.71
C PRO A 597 10.37 2.71 -35.21
N ARG A 598 10.46 3.87 -34.55
CA ARG A 598 10.03 4.02 -33.15
C ARG A 598 8.55 3.67 -33.01
N GLY A 599 8.24 2.74 -32.12
CA GLY A 599 6.87 2.25 -31.90
C GLY A 599 6.39 1.22 -32.92
N TYR A 600 7.29 0.60 -33.69
CA TYR A 600 6.96 -0.54 -34.55
C TYR A 600 6.27 -1.64 -33.75
N ARG A 601 5.22 -2.27 -34.31
CA ARG A 601 4.56 -3.42 -33.72
C ARG A 601 4.96 -4.68 -34.45
N VAL A 602 5.53 -5.62 -33.71
CA VAL A 602 5.92 -6.95 -34.20
C VAL A 602 4.67 -7.70 -34.65
N THR A 603 4.67 -8.18 -35.89
CA THR A 603 3.58 -9.01 -36.43
C THR A 603 3.91 -10.50 -36.26
N VAL A 604 2.90 -11.38 -36.31
CA VAL A 604 3.16 -12.84 -36.32
C VAL A 604 4.02 -13.29 -37.51
N VAL A 605 4.00 -12.55 -38.63
CA VAL A 605 4.85 -12.83 -39.79
C VAL A 605 6.32 -12.51 -39.47
N ASP A 606 6.58 -11.40 -38.78
CA ASP A 606 7.93 -11.05 -38.31
C ASP A 606 8.46 -12.14 -37.36
N VAL A 607 7.62 -12.62 -36.42
CA VAL A 607 7.97 -13.75 -35.53
C VAL A 607 8.26 -15.01 -36.35
N GLY A 608 7.48 -15.28 -37.40
CA GLY A 608 7.72 -16.40 -38.30
C GLY A 608 9.10 -16.36 -38.96
N LEU A 609 9.53 -15.18 -39.42
CA LEU A 609 10.87 -14.98 -39.98
C LEU A 609 11.98 -15.19 -38.94
N VAL A 610 11.78 -14.69 -37.72
CA VAL A 610 12.70 -14.93 -36.60
C VAL A 610 12.81 -16.42 -36.27
N LEU A 611 11.71 -17.17 -36.27
CA LEU A 611 11.72 -18.61 -36.05
C LEU A 611 12.50 -19.36 -37.15
N GLU A 612 12.31 -18.99 -38.43
CA GLU A 612 13.08 -19.56 -39.55
C GLU A 612 14.57 -19.27 -39.43
N TYR A 613 14.92 -18.05 -39.02
CA TYR A 613 16.31 -17.66 -38.78
C TYR A 613 16.94 -18.45 -37.62
N LEU A 614 16.23 -18.60 -36.50
CA LEU A 614 16.74 -19.28 -35.30
C LEU A 614 16.82 -20.82 -35.48
N ILE A 615 15.85 -21.43 -36.17
CA ILE A 615 15.81 -22.88 -36.40
C ILE A 615 16.71 -23.28 -37.59
N GLY A 616 16.82 -22.43 -38.62
CA GLY A 616 17.69 -22.62 -39.78
C GLY A 616 16.98 -23.03 -41.06
N GLY A 617 17.73 -23.06 -42.17
CA GLY A 617 17.22 -23.01 -43.55
C GLY A 617 16.36 -24.19 -44.07
N ALA A 618 16.20 -25.26 -43.29
CA ALA A 618 15.28 -26.35 -43.63
C ALA A 618 13.87 -26.17 -43.04
N TYR A 619 13.71 -25.25 -42.08
CA TYR A 619 12.44 -24.98 -41.44
C TYR A 619 11.73 -23.81 -42.12
N GLN A 620 10.46 -24.00 -42.46
CA GLN A 620 9.57 -22.94 -42.93
C GLN A 620 8.41 -22.79 -41.95
N SER A 621 8.30 -21.60 -41.36
CA SER A 621 7.25 -21.26 -40.42
C SER A 621 5.88 -21.30 -41.09
N THR A 622 4.84 -21.68 -40.35
CA THR A 622 3.46 -21.59 -40.82
C THR A 622 3.03 -20.14 -41.05
N TYR A 623 3.58 -19.18 -40.29
CA TYR A 623 3.26 -17.77 -40.37
C TYR A 623 3.79 -17.08 -41.64
N THR A 624 4.83 -17.65 -42.28
CA THR A 624 5.45 -17.07 -43.47
C THR A 624 4.86 -17.62 -44.78
N ARG A 625 4.04 -18.68 -44.72
CA ARG A 625 3.44 -19.30 -45.91
C ARG A 625 2.50 -18.35 -46.64
N LYS A 626 2.49 -18.43 -47.98
CA LYS A 626 1.68 -17.55 -48.86
C LYS A 626 0.21 -17.48 -48.46
N HIS A 627 -0.41 -18.62 -48.15
CA HIS A 627 -1.83 -18.69 -47.79
C HIS A 627 -2.13 -17.94 -46.48
N PHE A 628 -1.26 -18.08 -45.47
CA PHE A 628 -1.43 -17.40 -44.19
C PHE A 628 -1.22 -15.89 -44.34
N ARG A 629 -0.15 -15.47 -45.05
CA ARG A 629 0.13 -14.06 -45.31
C ARG A 629 -1.02 -13.37 -46.06
N ALA A 630 -1.62 -14.05 -47.06
CA ALA A 630 -2.76 -13.53 -47.79
C ALA A 630 -3.99 -13.35 -46.87
N ALA A 631 -4.29 -14.35 -46.04
CA ALA A 631 -5.40 -14.30 -45.09
C ALA A 631 -5.20 -13.23 -44.00
N HIS A 632 -3.98 -13.10 -43.46
CA HIS A 632 -3.61 -12.10 -42.46
C HIS A 632 -3.70 -10.67 -43.03
N SER A 633 -3.18 -10.46 -44.25
CA SER A 633 -3.25 -9.16 -44.92
C SER A 633 -4.70 -8.71 -45.19
N LEU A 634 -5.56 -9.64 -45.62
CA LEU A 634 -7.00 -9.38 -45.79
C LEU A 634 -7.68 -9.02 -44.46
N HIS A 635 -7.31 -9.71 -43.38
CA HIS A 635 -7.84 -9.43 -42.04
C HIS A 635 -7.48 -8.01 -41.56
N ILE A 636 -6.22 -7.59 -41.76
CA ILE A 636 -5.75 -6.24 -41.43
C ILE A 636 -6.46 -5.17 -42.27
N GLN A 637 -6.63 -5.40 -43.59
CA GLN A 637 -7.31 -4.45 -44.48
C GLN A 637 -8.80 -4.25 -44.14
N ASN A 638 -9.52 -5.32 -43.79
CA ASN A 638 -10.92 -5.23 -43.36
C ASN A 638 -11.08 -4.45 -42.06
N LYS A 639 -10.10 -4.53 -41.16
CA LYS A 639 -10.09 -3.79 -39.89
C LYS A 639 -9.87 -2.27 -40.08
N GLY A 640 -9.02 -1.90 -41.04
CA GLY A 640 -8.81 -0.50 -41.43
C GLY A 640 -10.08 0.16 -41.99
N LYS A 641 -10.91 -0.58 -42.73
CA LYS A 641 -12.20 -0.10 -43.25
C LYS A 641 -13.28 0.04 -42.18
N ALA A 642 -13.32 -0.85 -41.19
CA ALA A 642 -14.31 -0.78 -40.10
C ALA A 642 -14.10 0.42 -39.15
N ARG A 643 -12.86 0.88 -38.95
CA ARG A 643 -12.56 2.10 -38.17
C ARG A 643 -12.77 3.41 -38.93
N GLY A 644 -12.78 3.38 -40.27
CA GLY A 644 -12.97 4.56 -41.11
C GLY A 644 -14.42 4.93 -41.41
N SER A 645 -15.39 4.10 -41.02
CA SER A 645 -16.80 4.25 -41.43
C SER A 645 -17.75 4.78 -40.33
N SER A 646 -17.23 5.23 -39.17
CA SER A 646 -18.05 5.74 -38.05
C SER A 646 -18.28 7.26 -38.07
N GLY A 647 -17.78 7.99 -39.07
CA GLY A 647 -18.10 9.40 -39.27
C GLY A 647 -18.54 9.63 -40.70
N PHE A 648 -19.84 9.78 -40.92
CA PHE A 648 -20.52 10.46 -42.04
C PHE A 648 -21.83 9.76 -42.39
N LEU A 649 -22.92 10.11 -41.69
CA LEU A 649 -24.27 10.02 -42.26
C LEU A 649 -25.13 11.19 -41.77
N SER A 650 -25.14 12.28 -42.55
CA SER A 650 -26.21 13.29 -42.48
C SER A 650 -27.38 12.84 -43.36
N LYS A 651 -28.57 12.78 -42.73
CA LYS A 651 -29.93 12.94 -43.31
C LYS A 651 -30.09 12.75 -44.83
N ARG A 652 -30.84 11.71 -45.23
CA ARG A 652 -32.13 11.91 -45.91
C ARG A 652 -32.94 10.62 -46.16
N ARG A 653 -34.23 10.78 -45.83
CA ARG A 653 -35.46 10.23 -46.45
C ARG A 653 -35.89 8.78 -46.17
N ARG A 654 -36.98 8.74 -45.39
CA ARG A 654 -38.01 7.70 -45.27
C ARG A 654 -38.58 7.29 -46.63
N ARG A 655 -38.78 5.98 -46.82
CA ARG A 655 -39.96 5.39 -47.46
C ARG A 655 -40.22 4.00 -46.86
N ALA A 656 -41.49 3.73 -46.57
CA ALA A 656 -41.98 2.53 -45.90
C ALA A 656 -42.21 1.36 -46.89
N VAL A 657 -42.32 0.13 -46.34
CA VAL A 657 -43.36 -0.91 -46.61
C VAL A 657 -42.82 -2.37 -46.57
N THR A 658 -43.37 -3.12 -45.61
CA THR A 658 -43.71 -4.58 -45.49
C THR A 658 -42.72 -5.74 -45.67
N THR A 659 -42.50 -6.45 -44.55
CA THR A 659 -42.60 -7.90 -44.26
C THR A 659 -42.30 -8.97 -45.33
N GLY A 660 -41.28 -9.80 -45.04
CA GLY A 660 -41.04 -11.15 -45.56
C GLY A 660 -40.13 -11.95 -44.60
N PRO A 661 -40.17 -13.30 -44.58
CA PRO A 661 -39.70 -14.11 -43.44
C PRO A 661 -38.17 -14.20 -43.33
N VAL A 662 -37.71 -14.23 -42.07
CA VAL A 662 -36.30 -14.28 -41.67
C VAL A 662 -35.66 -15.61 -42.12
N ARG A 663 -34.73 -15.51 -43.09
CA ARG A 663 -33.74 -16.55 -43.39
C ARG A 663 -32.57 -16.40 -42.41
N SER A 664 -32.13 -17.51 -41.84
CA SER A 664 -30.98 -17.63 -40.93
C SER A 664 -29.69 -17.06 -41.54
N PRO A 665 -28.80 -16.43 -40.74
CA PRO A 665 -27.50 -15.99 -41.21
C PRO A 665 -26.56 -17.20 -41.43
N PRO A 666 -25.66 -17.15 -42.43
CA PRO A 666 -24.73 -18.24 -42.69
C PRO A 666 -23.65 -18.33 -41.61
N ARG A 667 -23.39 -19.56 -41.13
CA ARG A 667 -22.32 -19.88 -40.19
C ARG A 667 -20.96 -19.46 -40.77
N PRO A 668 -20.06 -18.80 -40.02
CA PRO A 668 -18.69 -18.61 -40.46
C PRO A 668 -17.94 -19.94 -40.42
N HIS A 669 -17.34 -20.32 -41.54
CA HIS A 669 -16.46 -21.48 -41.66
C HIS A 669 -15.20 -21.26 -40.82
N PHE A 670 -15.14 -21.93 -39.66
CA PHE A 670 -13.92 -22.03 -38.86
C PHE A 670 -12.93 -22.98 -39.52
N PHE A 671 -11.69 -22.53 -39.72
CA PHE A 671 -10.57 -23.37 -40.11
C PHE A 671 -10.14 -24.24 -38.92
N ARG A 672 -10.35 -25.55 -39.06
CA ARG A 672 -9.89 -26.59 -38.13
C ARG A 672 -8.37 -26.74 -38.30
N THR A 673 -7.57 -26.20 -37.39
CA THR A 673 -6.16 -26.59 -37.28
C THR A 673 -6.04 -27.77 -36.31
N ALA A 674 -5.42 -28.84 -36.81
CA ALA A 674 -5.23 -30.18 -36.23
C ALA A 674 -6.44 -31.14 -36.33
N GLN A 675 -6.31 -32.15 -37.20
CA GLN A 675 -7.03 -33.42 -37.07
C GLN A 675 -6.11 -34.43 -36.37
N PRO A 676 -6.64 -35.29 -35.47
CA PRO A 676 -5.86 -36.36 -34.88
C PRO A 676 -5.51 -37.43 -35.92
N TYR A 677 -4.28 -37.94 -35.83
CA TYR A 677 -3.69 -38.95 -36.69
C TYR A 677 -4.50 -40.26 -36.65
N LYS A 678 -5.06 -40.70 -37.79
CA LYS A 678 -5.72 -42.01 -37.92
C LYS A 678 -4.69 -43.07 -38.33
N TYR A 679 -4.63 -44.15 -37.56
CA TYR A 679 -3.83 -45.34 -37.84
C TYR A 679 -4.38 -46.06 -39.10
N LYS A 680 -3.54 -46.30 -40.11
CA LYS A 680 -3.91 -47.12 -41.28
C LYS A 680 -3.71 -48.60 -40.93
N VAL A 681 -4.80 -49.36 -40.87
CA VAL A 681 -4.77 -50.83 -40.85
C VAL A 681 -4.54 -51.30 -42.28
N GLY A 682 -3.41 -51.97 -42.52
CA GLY A 682 -3.14 -52.66 -43.78
C GLY A 682 -3.68 -54.08 -43.72
N TRP A 683 -4.68 -54.37 -44.55
CA TRP A 683 -5.00 -55.75 -44.94
C TRP A 683 -3.93 -56.27 -45.90
N LYS A 684 -3.43 -57.48 -45.66
CA LYS A 684 -2.95 -58.38 -46.71
C LYS A 684 -3.47 -59.78 -46.43
N HIS A 685 -4.14 -60.32 -47.45
CA HIS A 685 -4.46 -61.74 -47.62
C HIS A 685 -3.17 -62.57 -47.68
N THR A 686 -3.11 -63.61 -46.85
CA THR A 686 -3.07 -65.05 -47.19
C THR A 686 -3.11 -65.84 -45.90
#